data_AF-A0A7T0WGI6-F1
#
_entry.id   AF-A0A7T0WGI6-F1
#
_cell.length_a   1.000
_cell.length_b   1.000
_cell.length_c   1.000
_cell.angle_alpha   90.00
_cell.angle_beta   90.00
_cell.angle_gamma   90.00
#
_symmetry.space_group_name_H-M   'P 1'
#
loop_
_entity.id
_entity.type
_entity.pdbx_description
1 polymer ?
#
loop_
_entity_poly.entity_id
_entity_poly.type
_entity_poly.pdbx_seq_one_letter_code
_entity_poly.pdbx_strand_id
1 'polypeptide(L)'
;MKLIIVFTALISLSAYANQINDQTNSNLNSKPPQVLQQLSSVERSIKYGESHSYLIETKGSHFIFGEVEQDSIDVKIQVFAPNGLEINAFNETKVGYEPFIIDTQMSGQYKILLSASEKDSSGMYSIRLIRNEVIASDLNKRLEQLLSPYDKQTTPGAVFGVFEKGNVTHIQSVGMANLAHTIPFEVDMPTNIGSVSKQFTAMAILLLEKQGKLSLTDDLRKHLPELPEFSDKITIKHVLTHTTGLREIFNLLGMRGWTGEEFIEKNQALEVVKKQVELQVKPGEKMNYNNTGFTLLSIIVERVTEQTFSKWMKENIFEPLDMNNTYVRRDPGHIIPRATQGYGVDENGFREVGDLYSAVGAGAIYTTVEDMAKWSQNYITGKLGGKNVITKLTTRGVLNNGEEQTYALGLSVNDYRGLLRYMHSGADMAHYTNYVFFPEIDKGLFLNTNNTAFNMSIWNRFVDEVVGKDFVESTEGNAEEGETKIIDLPANYLAKLTGKYKSELLGVVADIKATEEQLKIAFDDGDAQPLTTYSEKEFGFNDGQYKLTFLMNNNEASASALTIKTSSDDYEFKKLEPFDPTHEQLNEYTGRYFSSELEVLYTIAINEKNKLTVKLYTSPTLELVPLEQDTFSETSMINTDLIFIRNEIGKVTKLELSNGRTQGVVFERMP
;
A
#
# COMPACT_ATOMS: atom_id res chain seq x y z
N MET A 1 7.41 -1.38 2.41
CA MET A 1 7.39 -1.30 0.93
C MET A 1 6.66 -2.41 0.14
N LYS A 2 6.60 -3.71 0.52
CA LYS A 2 5.42 -4.57 0.24
C LYS A 2 4.45 -4.66 1.44
N LEU A 3 4.80 -4.03 2.57
CA LEU A 3 3.78 -3.59 3.53
C LEU A 3 2.83 -2.76 2.68
N ILE A 4 3.33 -1.79 1.90
CA ILE A 4 2.65 -1.04 0.82
C ILE A 4 1.98 -1.87 -0.28
N ILE A 5 2.16 -3.19 -0.44
CA ILE A 5 1.36 -4.00 -1.40
C ILE A 5 0.11 -4.55 -0.74
N VAL A 6 0.22 -5.10 0.47
CA VAL A 6 -0.99 -5.42 1.24
C VAL A 6 -1.58 -4.17 1.89
N PHE A 7 -0.80 -3.11 2.09
CA PHE A 7 -1.21 -1.73 2.31
C PHE A 7 -1.63 -1.11 0.99
N THR A 8 -1.40 -1.59 -0.24
CA THR A 8 -2.19 -1.07 -1.39
C THR A 8 -3.42 -1.91 -1.61
N ALA A 9 -3.52 -3.12 -1.07
CA ALA A 9 -4.79 -3.84 -0.91
C ALA A 9 -5.61 -3.30 0.28
N LEU A 10 -4.95 -2.90 1.37
CA LEU A 10 -5.51 -2.33 2.60
C LEU A 10 -5.61 -0.80 2.54
N ILE A 11 -4.78 -0.10 1.76
CA ILE A 11 -4.99 1.30 1.29
C ILE A 11 -5.87 1.30 0.05
N SER A 12 -5.97 0.25 -0.77
CA SER A 12 -7.14 0.18 -1.67
C SER A 12 -8.39 -0.10 -0.86
N LEU A 13 -8.35 -0.86 0.24
CA LEU A 13 -9.45 -0.93 1.21
C LEU A 13 -9.60 0.38 1.98
N SER A 14 -8.53 1.15 2.31
CA SER A 14 -8.57 2.39 3.10
C SER A 14 -8.79 3.66 2.27
N ALA A 15 -8.54 3.60 0.96
CA ALA A 15 -8.77 4.62 -0.07
C ALA A 15 -9.92 4.22 -1.02
N TYR A 16 -10.53 3.04 -0.82
CA TYR A 16 -11.96 2.82 -1.01
C TYR A 16 -12.75 3.12 0.27
N ALA A 17 -12.11 3.14 1.45
CA ALA A 17 -12.75 3.41 2.74
C ALA A 17 -12.90 4.90 2.97
N ASN A 18 -13.87 5.44 2.26
CA ASN A 18 -14.72 6.41 2.89
C ASN A 18 -16.14 5.88 2.68
N GLN A 19 -16.84 5.47 3.75
CA GLN A 19 -18.30 5.51 3.99
C GLN A 19 -18.73 5.12 5.41
N ILE A 20 -19.85 5.71 5.85
CA ILE A 20 -20.35 5.75 7.24
C ILE A 20 -21.45 4.67 7.45
N ASN A 21 -22.05 4.42 8.62
CA ASN A 21 -23.13 5.29 9.14
C ASN A 21 -23.35 5.19 10.66
N ASP A 22 -23.44 6.33 11.32
CA ASP A 22 -24.17 6.48 12.58
C ASP A 22 -25.63 6.79 12.18
N GLN A 23 -26.51 5.78 12.18
CA GLN A 23 -27.95 5.98 12.08
C GLN A 23 -28.60 5.68 13.43
N THR A 24 -28.62 6.68 14.30
CA THR A 24 -29.74 6.92 15.21
C THR A 24 -29.74 8.40 15.59
N ASN A 25 -30.42 9.22 14.80
CA ASN A 25 -31.20 10.36 15.30
C ASN A 25 -31.96 11.06 14.16
N SER A 26 -33.21 10.65 13.99
CA SER A 26 -34.26 11.45 13.38
C SER A 26 -34.59 12.64 14.28
N ASN A 27 -33.73 13.68 14.27
CA ASN A 27 -34.05 15.09 14.58
C ASN A 27 -32.78 15.97 14.63
N LEU A 28 -31.89 15.84 13.63
CA LEU A 28 -30.84 16.84 13.42
C LEU A 28 -31.42 18.00 12.58
N ASN A 29 -31.01 19.24 12.88
CA ASN A 29 -31.40 20.46 12.16
C ASN A 29 -30.94 20.42 10.69
N SER A 30 -31.60 19.59 9.87
CA SER A 30 -31.27 19.40 8.47
C SER A 30 -31.85 20.56 7.65
N LYS A 31 -30.97 21.25 6.93
CA LYS A 31 -31.40 22.24 5.94
C LYS A 31 -32.01 21.51 4.74
N PRO A 32 -33.03 22.09 4.08
CA PRO A 32 -33.63 21.47 2.90
C PRO A 32 -32.56 21.20 1.82
N PRO A 33 -32.68 20.09 1.08
CA PRO A 33 -31.72 19.71 0.06
C PRO A 33 -31.62 20.78 -1.04
N GLN A 34 -30.39 21.06 -1.48
CA GLN A 34 -30.12 22.00 -2.58
C GLN A 34 -29.66 21.25 -3.83
N VAL A 35 -30.26 21.54 -4.98
CA VAL A 35 -29.81 20.97 -6.26
C VAL A 35 -28.49 21.62 -6.68
N LEU A 36 -27.45 20.81 -6.90
CA LEU A 36 -26.17 21.28 -7.42
C LEU A 36 -26.21 21.32 -8.94
N GLN A 37 -25.98 22.51 -9.50
CA GLN A 37 -25.78 22.68 -10.94
C GLN A 37 -24.30 22.58 -11.27
N GLN A 38 -23.99 22.04 -12.45
CA GLN A 38 -22.60 21.94 -12.90
C GLN A 38 -21.96 23.34 -12.98
N LEU A 39 -20.70 23.44 -12.54
CA LEU A 39 -19.92 24.67 -12.39
C LEU A 39 -20.45 25.67 -11.35
N SER A 40 -21.47 25.33 -10.56
CA SER A 40 -21.91 26.15 -9.42
C SER A 40 -21.20 25.74 -8.12
N SER A 41 -20.89 26.72 -7.28
CA SER A 41 -20.41 26.50 -5.92
C SER A 41 -21.44 26.94 -4.88
N VAL A 42 -21.46 26.26 -3.74
CA VAL A 42 -22.28 26.60 -2.59
C VAL A 42 -21.40 26.65 -1.35
N GLU A 43 -21.31 27.82 -0.74
CA GLU A 43 -20.57 28.05 0.50
C GLU A 43 -21.53 28.03 1.71
N ARG A 44 -21.19 27.29 2.77
CA ARG A 44 -22.00 27.20 3.99
C ARG A 44 -21.15 27.01 5.24
N SER A 45 -21.66 27.49 6.37
CA SER A 45 -21.19 27.09 7.69
C SER A 45 -21.88 25.82 8.17
N ILE A 46 -21.14 24.84 8.68
CA ILE A 46 -21.67 23.62 9.31
C ILE A 46 -21.10 23.48 10.72
N LYS A 47 -21.90 22.89 11.62
CA LYS A 47 -21.49 22.53 12.98
C LYS A 47 -21.56 21.02 13.18
N TYR A 48 -20.79 20.50 14.13
CA TYR A 48 -20.92 19.12 14.56
C TYR A 48 -22.37 18.80 14.97
N GLY A 49 -22.87 17.66 14.47
CA GLY A 49 -24.27 17.26 14.59
C GLY A 49 -25.20 17.86 13.53
N GLU A 50 -24.77 18.83 12.72
CA GLU A 50 -25.52 19.27 11.55
C GLU A 50 -25.17 18.40 10.34
N SER A 51 -26.12 18.32 9.39
CA SER A 51 -25.86 17.75 8.08
C SER A 51 -26.50 18.61 6.98
N HIS A 52 -25.78 18.76 5.88
CA HIS A 52 -26.25 19.46 4.70
C HIS A 52 -26.39 18.50 3.54
N SER A 53 -27.50 18.57 2.82
CA SER A 53 -27.75 17.67 1.69
C SER A 53 -27.85 18.42 0.38
N TYR A 54 -27.33 17.77 -0.66
CA TYR A 54 -27.28 18.26 -2.02
C TYR A 54 -27.76 17.19 -2.97
N LEU A 55 -28.42 17.58 -4.06
CA LEU A 55 -28.96 16.66 -5.05
C LEU A 55 -28.28 16.86 -6.40
N ILE A 56 -27.89 15.75 -7.03
CA ILE A 56 -27.35 15.72 -8.38
C ILE A 56 -28.30 14.88 -9.25
N GLU A 57 -28.87 15.49 -10.28
CA GLU A 57 -29.72 14.79 -11.24
C GLU A 57 -28.88 14.14 -12.34
N THR A 58 -29.18 12.87 -12.63
CA THR A 58 -28.46 12.09 -13.64
C THR A 58 -29.42 11.24 -14.47
N LYS A 59 -28.99 10.92 -15.69
CA LYS A 59 -29.73 10.06 -16.63
C LYS A 59 -29.16 8.62 -16.68
N GLY A 60 -28.43 8.20 -15.63
CA GLY A 60 -27.68 6.94 -15.57
C GLY A 60 -26.44 6.93 -16.45
N SER A 61 -25.44 6.12 -16.11
CA SER A 61 -24.14 6.03 -16.83
C SER A 61 -23.42 7.38 -16.97
N HIS A 62 -23.49 8.22 -15.94
CA HIS A 62 -22.78 9.50 -15.90
C HIS A 62 -21.55 9.43 -15.00
N PHE A 63 -20.49 10.08 -15.45
CA PHE A 63 -19.34 10.45 -14.66
C PHE A 63 -19.63 11.77 -13.94
N ILE A 64 -19.55 11.72 -12.61
CA ILE A 64 -19.66 12.88 -11.73
C ILE A 64 -18.30 13.14 -11.11
N PHE A 65 -17.84 14.38 -11.20
CA PHE A 65 -16.72 14.88 -10.43
C PHE A 65 -17.11 16.21 -9.78
N GLY A 66 -16.91 16.29 -8.47
CA GLY A 66 -16.99 17.53 -7.72
C GLY A 66 -15.93 17.57 -6.63
N GLU A 67 -15.92 18.69 -5.92
CA GLU A 67 -14.97 18.92 -4.83
C GLU A 67 -15.66 19.63 -3.68
N VAL A 68 -15.17 19.39 -2.47
CA VAL A 68 -15.49 20.17 -1.28
C VAL A 68 -14.22 20.85 -0.81
N GLU A 69 -14.23 22.17 -0.76
CA GLU A 69 -13.16 22.98 -0.16
C GLU A 69 -13.43 23.16 1.33
N GLN A 70 -12.50 22.68 2.15
CA GLN A 70 -12.57 22.63 3.60
C GLN A 70 -11.79 23.83 4.16
N ASP A 71 -12.47 24.97 4.31
CA ASP A 71 -11.82 26.25 4.67
C ASP A 71 -11.42 26.30 6.15
N SER A 72 -12.31 25.85 7.03
CA SER A 72 -12.09 25.89 8.48
C SER A 72 -12.75 24.71 9.22
N ILE A 73 -13.15 23.67 8.49
CA ILE A 73 -13.76 22.47 9.06
C ILE A 73 -13.50 21.25 8.17
N ASP A 74 -13.16 20.15 8.83
CA ASP A 74 -13.13 18.81 8.25
C ASP A 74 -14.58 18.30 8.09
N VAL A 75 -14.95 17.91 6.88
CA VAL A 75 -16.29 17.43 6.52
C VAL A 75 -16.25 16.11 5.79
N LYS A 76 -17.18 15.25 6.19
CA LYS A 76 -17.41 13.97 5.57
C LYS A 76 -18.39 14.06 4.41
N ILE A 77 -17.86 13.71 3.24
CA ILE A 77 -18.46 13.18 2.03
C ILE A 77 -19.46 12.03 2.22
N GLN A 78 -20.74 12.05 1.84
CA GLN A 78 -21.52 10.81 1.67
C GLN A 78 -22.40 10.90 0.43
N VAL A 79 -22.47 9.82 -0.35
CA VAL A 79 -23.22 9.74 -1.59
C VAL A 79 -24.22 8.61 -1.46
N PHE A 80 -25.48 8.94 -1.70
CA PHE A 80 -26.59 7.99 -1.73
C PHE A 80 -27.16 7.91 -3.15
N ALA A 81 -27.40 6.70 -3.61
CA ALA A 81 -28.07 6.42 -4.87
C ALA A 81 -29.57 6.75 -4.79
N PRO A 82 -30.29 6.82 -5.94
CA PRO A 82 -31.72 7.14 -5.96
C PRO A 82 -32.61 6.20 -5.15
N ASN A 83 -32.16 4.98 -4.88
CA ASN A 83 -32.85 3.99 -4.03
C ASN A 83 -32.59 4.18 -2.52
N GLY A 84 -31.80 5.20 -2.13
CA GLY A 84 -31.46 5.49 -0.74
C GLY A 84 -30.26 4.72 -0.20
N LEU A 85 -29.67 3.81 -0.98
CA LEU A 85 -28.46 3.09 -0.57
C LEU A 85 -27.26 4.03 -0.61
N GLU A 86 -26.47 4.00 0.44
CA GLU A 86 -25.18 4.66 0.54
C GLU A 86 -24.16 3.97 -0.40
N ILE A 87 -23.59 4.69 -1.38
CA ILE A 87 -22.75 4.10 -2.46
C ILE A 87 -21.31 4.62 -2.56
N ASN A 88 -21.01 5.86 -2.12
CA ASN A 88 -19.62 6.31 -1.94
C ASN A 88 -19.45 7.48 -0.94
N ALA A 89 -18.36 7.62 -0.20
CA ALA A 89 -18.08 8.74 0.69
C ALA A 89 -16.66 9.16 0.50
N PHE A 90 -16.32 10.29 1.11
CA PHE A 90 -15.03 10.93 0.96
C PHE A 90 -14.69 11.64 2.28
N ASN A 91 -13.47 11.45 2.77
CA ASN A 91 -12.91 12.03 4.00
C ASN A 91 -11.37 11.84 4.01
N GLU A 92 -10.73 11.92 2.84
CA GLU A 92 -9.29 11.69 2.68
C GLU A 92 -8.44 12.86 3.19
N THR A 93 -8.95 14.08 3.09
CA THR A 93 -8.27 15.32 3.47
C THR A 93 -8.95 15.94 4.68
N LYS A 94 -8.16 16.54 5.59
CA LYS A 94 -8.70 17.29 6.73
C LYS A 94 -8.86 18.79 6.46
N VAL A 95 -8.11 19.29 5.48
CA VAL A 95 -8.03 20.71 5.09
C VAL A 95 -7.82 20.76 3.57
N GLY A 96 -8.37 21.78 2.92
CA GLY A 96 -8.24 21.96 1.48
C GLY A 96 -9.29 21.20 0.67
N TYR A 97 -8.92 20.72 -0.52
CA TYR A 97 -9.89 20.13 -1.45
C TYR A 97 -10.07 18.62 -1.23
N GLU A 98 -11.30 18.21 -0.93
CA GLU A 98 -11.77 16.82 -0.91
C GLU A 98 -12.50 16.51 -2.23
N PRO A 99 -11.88 15.80 -3.19
CA PRO A 99 -12.54 15.44 -4.44
C PRO A 99 -13.51 14.27 -4.22
N PHE A 100 -14.65 14.30 -4.93
CA PHE A 100 -15.54 13.14 -5.02
C PHE A 100 -15.79 12.75 -6.48
N ILE A 101 -15.61 11.46 -6.77
CA ILE A 101 -15.83 10.88 -8.10
C ILE A 101 -16.85 9.74 -8.01
N ILE A 102 -17.87 9.79 -8.86
CA ILE A 102 -18.93 8.77 -8.89
C ILE A 102 -19.22 8.41 -10.35
N ASP A 103 -19.24 7.11 -10.67
CA ASP A 103 -19.89 6.61 -11.88
C ASP A 103 -21.30 6.15 -11.51
N THR A 104 -22.31 6.75 -12.12
CA THR A 104 -23.69 6.40 -11.83
C THR A 104 -24.17 5.24 -12.70
N GLN A 105 -24.92 4.32 -12.11
CA GLN A 105 -25.51 3.18 -12.82
C GLN A 105 -26.99 3.38 -13.12
N MET A 106 -27.68 4.19 -12.31
CA MET A 106 -29.13 4.39 -12.40
C MET A 106 -29.46 5.84 -12.74
N SER A 107 -30.54 6.05 -13.49
CA SER A 107 -31.14 7.38 -13.61
C SER A 107 -31.78 7.78 -12.29
N GLY A 108 -31.72 9.07 -11.94
CA GLY A 108 -32.39 9.62 -10.78
C GLY A 108 -31.57 10.67 -10.03
N GLN A 109 -32.06 11.02 -8.84
CA GLN A 109 -31.42 11.97 -7.94
C GLN A 109 -30.46 11.25 -7.00
N TYR A 110 -29.17 11.54 -7.15
CA TYR A 110 -28.15 11.16 -6.20
C TYR A 110 -28.07 12.22 -5.11
N LYS A 111 -27.96 11.80 -3.86
CA LYS A 111 -27.87 12.71 -2.71
C LYS A 111 -26.45 12.74 -2.18
N ILE A 112 -25.84 13.91 -2.15
CA ILE A 112 -24.59 14.18 -1.41
C ILE A 112 -24.97 14.70 -0.03
N LEU A 113 -24.50 14.07 1.04
CA LEU A 113 -24.68 14.49 2.42
C LEU A 113 -23.30 14.89 2.97
N LEU A 114 -23.21 16.08 3.55
CA LEU A 114 -22.04 16.58 4.25
C LEU A 114 -22.34 16.66 5.74
N SER A 115 -21.40 16.18 6.55
CA SER A 115 -21.41 16.28 8.01
C SER A 115 -20.04 16.67 8.52
N ALA A 116 -19.94 17.34 9.67
CA ALA A 116 -18.65 17.64 10.28
C ALA A 116 -18.01 16.38 10.86
N SER A 117 -16.72 16.18 10.60
CA SER A 117 -15.99 14.97 11.01
C SER A 117 -15.65 14.96 12.51
N GLU A 118 -15.42 16.13 13.12
CA GLU A 118 -14.93 16.25 14.50
C GLU A 118 -15.99 16.76 15.49
N LYS A 119 -16.03 16.17 16.70
CA LYS A 119 -16.91 16.60 17.80
C LYS A 119 -16.66 18.06 18.18
N ASP A 120 -17.76 18.78 18.46
CA ASP A 120 -17.75 20.19 18.86
C ASP A 120 -17.08 21.16 17.87
N SER A 121 -16.88 20.73 16.62
CA SER A 121 -16.34 21.56 15.55
C SER A 121 -17.41 22.44 14.89
N SER A 122 -16.97 23.56 14.32
CA SER A 122 -17.78 24.38 13.43
C SER A 122 -16.89 25.18 12.49
N GLY A 123 -17.29 25.31 11.23
CA GLY A 123 -16.53 26.09 10.27
C GLY A 123 -17.23 26.20 8.92
N MET A 124 -16.49 26.70 7.95
CA MET A 124 -16.93 26.97 6.58
C MET A 124 -16.41 25.91 5.62
N TYR A 125 -17.25 25.54 4.66
CA TYR A 125 -16.84 24.79 3.49
C TYR A 125 -17.54 25.34 2.24
N SER A 126 -16.97 25.05 1.08
CA SER A 126 -17.61 25.23 -0.21
C SER A 126 -17.74 23.89 -0.95
N ILE A 127 -18.88 23.60 -1.57
CA ILE A 127 -19.05 22.42 -2.44
C ILE A 127 -19.29 22.86 -3.87
N ARG A 128 -18.63 22.19 -4.82
CA ARG A 128 -18.76 22.45 -6.25
C ARG A 128 -18.94 21.18 -7.05
N LEU A 129 -19.90 21.18 -7.96
CA LEU A 129 -20.03 20.16 -9.01
C LEU A 129 -19.26 20.63 -10.25
N ILE A 130 -18.26 19.87 -10.70
CA ILE A 130 -17.38 20.27 -11.81
C ILE A 130 -17.80 19.58 -13.09
N ARG A 131 -17.99 18.26 -13.06
CA ARG A 131 -18.43 17.45 -14.20
C ARG A 131 -19.68 16.64 -13.83
N ASN A 132 -20.63 16.63 -14.75
CA ASN A 132 -21.77 15.72 -14.77
C ASN A 132 -22.05 15.38 -16.24
N GLU A 133 -21.40 14.35 -16.74
CA GLU A 133 -21.39 14.02 -18.17
C GLU A 133 -21.45 12.51 -18.37
N VAL A 134 -21.78 12.07 -19.58
CA VAL A 134 -21.84 10.63 -19.88
C VAL A 134 -20.46 10.00 -19.70
N ILE A 135 -20.40 8.80 -19.10
CA ILE A 135 -19.17 8.02 -19.01
C ILE A 135 -18.63 7.80 -20.43
N ALA A 136 -17.40 8.24 -20.66
CA ALA A 136 -16.82 8.15 -21.98
C ALA A 136 -16.53 6.70 -22.38
N SER A 137 -16.93 6.32 -23.59
CA SER A 137 -16.63 5.01 -24.18
C SER A 137 -15.26 4.94 -24.85
N ASP A 138 -14.67 6.10 -25.18
CA ASP A 138 -13.31 6.23 -25.68
C ASP A 138 -12.34 6.30 -24.49
N LEU A 139 -11.26 5.52 -24.55
CA LEU A 139 -10.33 5.39 -23.43
C LEU A 139 -9.61 6.70 -23.07
N ASN A 140 -9.23 7.52 -24.06
CA ASN A 140 -8.54 8.79 -23.77
C ASN A 140 -9.48 9.75 -23.02
N LYS A 141 -10.71 9.90 -23.51
CA LYS A 141 -11.73 10.70 -22.82
C LYS A 141 -12.09 10.13 -21.45
N ARG A 142 -12.06 8.81 -21.31
CA ARG A 142 -12.31 8.16 -20.02
C ARG A 142 -11.18 8.45 -19.03
N LEU A 143 -9.93 8.42 -19.47
CA LEU A 143 -8.79 8.83 -18.66
C LEU A 143 -8.86 10.31 -18.29
N GLU A 144 -9.24 11.22 -19.22
CA GLU A 144 -9.50 12.64 -18.90
C GLU A 144 -10.55 12.80 -17.80
N GLN A 145 -11.62 11.99 -17.82
CA GLN A 145 -12.61 11.97 -16.74
C GLN A 145 -11.98 11.54 -15.42
N LEU A 146 -11.37 10.35 -15.38
CA LEU A 146 -10.78 9.78 -14.16
C LEU A 146 -9.69 10.68 -13.54
N LEU A 147 -8.93 11.38 -14.36
CA LEU A 147 -7.79 12.20 -13.95
C LEU A 147 -8.13 13.67 -13.68
N SER A 148 -9.40 14.05 -13.85
CA SER A 148 -9.87 15.42 -13.61
C SER A 148 -9.48 16.04 -12.26
N PRO A 149 -9.41 15.30 -11.12
CA PRO A 149 -8.95 15.88 -9.86
C PRO A 149 -7.51 16.41 -9.89
N TYR A 150 -6.67 15.84 -10.75
CA TYR A 150 -5.23 16.12 -10.84
C TYR A 150 -4.87 17.02 -12.03
N ASP A 151 -5.85 17.39 -12.87
CA ASP A 151 -5.67 18.30 -14.00
C ASP A 151 -5.69 19.77 -13.55
N LYS A 152 -4.78 20.11 -12.62
CA LYS A 152 -4.64 21.46 -12.04
C LYS A 152 -3.17 21.85 -11.95
N GLN A 153 -2.91 23.15 -11.93
CA GLN A 153 -1.55 23.68 -11.75
C GLN A 153 -1.04 23.58 -10.30
N THR A 154 -1.91 23.23 -9.37
CA THR A 154 -1.65 23.16 -7.93
C THR A 154 -1.51 21.73 -7.41
N THR A 155 -1.65 20.73 -8.29
CA THR A 155 -1.57 19.31 -7.92
C THR A 155 -0.36 18.66 -8.58
N PRO A 156 0.37 17.80 -7.85
CA PRO A 156 1.37 16.96 -8.49
C PRO A 156 0.69 16.00 -9.47
N GLY A 157 1.48 15.53 -10.43
CA GLY A 157 0.98 14.87 -11.62
C GLY A 157 1.04 13.34 -11.60
N ALA A 158 0.49 12.79 -12.67
CA ALA A 158 0.54 11.36 -12.94
C ALA A 158 0.61 11.12 -14.45
N VAL A 159 1.07 9.94 -14.83
CA VAL A 159 1.07 9.44 -16.21
C VAL A 159 0.48 8.04 -16.26
N PHE A 160 -0.35 7.81 -17.27
CA PHE A 160 -1.03 6.56 -17.57
C PHE A 160 -0.65 6.12 -18.97
N GLY A 161 -0.49 4.81 -19.16
CA GLY A 161 -0.12 4.25 -20.44
C GLY A 161 -0.71 2.87 -20.68
N VAL A 162 -1.11 2.61 -21.92
CA VAL A 162 -1.41 1.29 -22.46
C VAL A 162 -0.43 1.03 -23.59
N PHE A 163 0.15 -0.16 -23.60
CA PHE A 163 0.98 -0.62 -24.71
C PHE A 163 0.57 -2.01 -25.14
N GLU A 164 0.50 -2.20 -26.46
CA GLU A 164 0.11 -3.44 -27.12
C GLU A 164 1.15 -3.81 -28.16
N LYS A 165 1.60 -5.07 -28.14
CA LYS A 165 2.56 -5.60 -29.12
C LYS A 165 3.81 -4.73 -29.26
N GLY A 166 4.27 -4.20 -28.13
CA GLY A 166 5.45 -3.35 -28.02
C GLY A 166 5.28 -1.88 -28.41
N ASN A 167 4.06 -1.43 -28.76
CA ASN A 167 3.78 -0.04 -29.11
C ASN A 167 2.87 0.59 -28.06
N VAL A 168 3.13 1.85 -27.69
CA VAL A 168 2.22 2.64 -26.86
C VAL A 168 0.99 3.00 -27.69
N THR A 169 -0.18 2.49 -27.29
CA THR A 169 -1.46 2.74 -27.97
C THR A 169 -2.21 3.91 -27.36
N HIS A 170 -2.07 4.10 -26.04
CA HIS A 170 -2.64 5.22 -25.30
C HIS A 170 -1.65 5.71 -24.25
N ILE A 171 -1.53 7.03 -24.10
CA ILE A 171 -0.71 7.66 -23.07
C ILE A 171 -1.27 9.02 -22.72
N GLN A 172 -1.36 9.30 -21.42
CA GLN A 172 -1.86 10.57 -20.92
C GLN A 172 -1.15 10.95 -19.63
N SER A 173 -0.78 12.22 -19.50
CA SER A 173 -0.29 12.81 -18.26
C SER A 173 -1.21 13.95 -17.81
N VAL A 174 -1.19 14.24 -16.51
CA VAL A 174 -1.92 15.31 -15.86
C VAL A 174 -1.09 15.93 -14.74
N GLY A 175 -1.44 17.14 -14.31
CA GLY A 175 -0.82 17.82 -13.16
C GLY A 175 0.62 18.27 -13.41
N MET A 176 1.36 18.44 -12.31
CA MET A 176 2.71 19.04 -12.33
C MET A 176 3.81 18.04 -11.99
N ALA A 177 4.87 18.02 -12.81
CA ALA A 177 6.13 17.37 -12.48
C ALA A 177 6.91 18.16 -11.42
N ASN A 178 6.73 19.48 -11.38
CA ASN A 178 7.29 20.35 -10.36
C ASN A 178 6.36 21.53 -10.09
N LEU A 179 5.81 21.60 -8.87
CA LEU A 179 4.91 22.66 -8.42
C LEU A 179 5.62 24.00 -8.24
N ALA A 180 6.84 24.00 -7.67
CA ALA A 180 7.61 25.21 -7.38
C ALA A 180 7.96 26.01 -8.65
N HIS A 181 8.09 25.33 -9.78
CA HIS A 181 8.42 25.91 -11.07
C HIS A 181 7.26 25.86 -12.09
N THR A 182 6.10 25.35 -11.69
CA THR A 182 4.93 25.18 -12.57
C THR A 182 5.29 24.42 -13.86
N ILE A 183 6.07 23.35 -13.72
CA ILE A 183 6.45 22.49 -14.84
C ILE A 183 5.40 21.39 -14.97
N PRO A 184 4.64 21.33 -16.09
CA PRO A 184 3.66 20.29 -16.33
C PRO A 184 4.30 18.90 -16.33
N PHE A 185 3.55 17.89 -15.90
CA PHE A 185 3.96 16.51 -16.04
C PHE A 185 3.86 16.11 -17.52
N GLU A 186 4.99 15.82 -18.16
CA GLU A 186 5.05 15.36 -19.55
C GLU A 186 5.26 13.84 -19.61
N VAL A 187 4.73 13.21 -20.65
CA VAL A 187 4.67 11.73 -20.79
C VAL A 187 6.03 11.04 -20.89
N ASP A 188 7.07 11.78 -21.25
CA ASP A 188 8.45 11.33 -21.44
C ASP A 188 9.39 11.73 -20.28
N MET A 189 8.85 12.25 -19.18
CA MET A 189 9.62 12.57 -17.98
C MET A 189 9.93 11.30 -17.17
N PRO A 190 11.22 10.99 -16.91
CA PRO A 190 11.58 9.88 -16.05
C PRO A 190 11.01 10.09 -14.64
N THR A 191 10.29 9.09 -14.13
CA THR A 191 9.71 9.14 -12.78
C THR A 191 10.10 7.88 -12.01
N ASN A 192 10.34 8.02 -10.71
CA ASN A 192 10.75 6.91 -9.85
C ASN A 192 9.66 5.82 -9.85
N ILE A 193 10.05 4.59 -10.17
CA ILE A 193 9.12 3.45 -10.20
C ILE A 193 9.16 2.57 -8.96
N GLY A 194 9.89 3.01 -7.93
CA GLY A 194 10.07 2.30 -6.67
C GLY A 194 10.38 0.83 -6.91
N SER A 195 9.62 -0.04 -6.27
CA SER A 195 9.85 -1.49 -6.30
C SER A 195 9.63 -2.20 -7.64
N VAL A 196 9.03 -1.55 -8.66
CA VAL A 196 9.02 -2.09 -10.04
C VAL A 196 10.45 -2.31 -10.54
N SER A 197 11.43 -1.59 -9.98
CA SER A 197 12.87 -1.75 -10.26
C SER A 197 13.41 -3.17 -10.08
N LYS A 198 12.80 -3.98 -9.21
CA LYS A 198 13.34 -5.31 -8.81
C LYS A 198 13.48 -6.29 -9.98
N GLN A 199 12.57 -6.24 -10.94
CA GLN A 199 12.63 -7.10 -12.13
C GLN A 199 13.86 -6.80 -13.01
N PHE A 200 14.32 -5.55 -13.03
CA PHE A 200 15.54 -5.16 -13.74
C PHE A 200 16.78 -5.68 -13.00
N THR A 201 16.81 -5.57 -11.68
CA THR A 201 17.88 -6.16 -10.84
C THR A 201 17.92 -7.69 -10.98
N ALA A 202 16.76 -8.36 -11.04
CA ALA A 202 16.69 -9.78 -11.29
C ALA A 202 17.24 -10.16 -12.66
N MET A 203 16.90 -9.39 -13.70
CA MET A 203 17.48 -9.56 -15.04
C MET A 203 19.00 -9.39 -15.03
N ALA A 204 19.55 -8.43 -14.29
CA ALA A 204 20.99 -8.26 -14.15
C ALA A 204 21.67 -9.54 -13.65
N ILE A 205 21.13 -10.13 -12.58
CA ILE A 205 21.63 -11.38 -12.01
C ILE A 205 21.51 -12.53 -13.00
N LEU A 206 20.39 -12.66 -13.72
CA LEU A 206 20.20 -13.72 -14.71
C LEU A 206 21.13 -13.58 -15.93
N LEU A 207 21.44 -12.36 -16.35
CA LEU A 207 22.42 -12.11 -17.40
C LEU A 207 23.84 -12.49 -16.95
N LEU A 208 24.20 -12.18 -15.70
CA LEU A 208 25.49 -12.60 -15.11
C LEU A 208 25.57 -14.12 -14.93
N GLU A 209 24.48 -14.77 -14.54
CA GLU A 209 24.38 -16.24 -14.50
C GLU A 209 24.59 -16.83 -15.89
N LYS A 210 23.91 -16.28 -16.91
CA LYS A 210 24.07 -16.71 -18.32
C LYS A 210 25.51 -16.53 -18.81
N GLN A 211 26.23 -15.51 -18.34
CA GLN A 211 27.64 -15.28 -18.63
C GLN A 211 28.58 -16.22 -17.85
N GLY A 212 28.07 -17.09 -16.97
CA GLY A 212 28.86 -17.99 -16.14
C GLY A 212 29.60 -17.30 -15.00
N LYS A 213 29.25 -16.04 -14.68
CA LYS A 213 29.95 -15.25 -13.65
C LYS A 213 29.46 -15.52 -12.23
N LEU A 214 28.23 -16.01 -12.09
CA LEU A 214 27.64 -16.45 -10.83
C LEU A 214 26.65 -17.59 -11.07
N SER A 215 26.18 -18.22 -10.00
CA SER A 215 25.07 -19.18 -10.04
C SER A 215 23.94 -18.73 -9.12
N LEU A 216 22.68 -18.96 -9.49
CA LEU A 216 21.55 -18.74 -8.58
C LEU A 216 21.60 -19.61 -7.31
N THR A 217 22.36 -20.72 -7.35
CA THR A 217 22.57 -21.60 -6.21
C THR A 217 23.82 -21.26 -5.39
N ASP A 218 24.56 -20.22 -5.78
CA ASP A 218 25.68 -19.71 -4.99
C ASP A 218 25.17 -19.27 -3.60
N ASP A 219 25.98 -19.54 -2.58
CA ASP A 219 25.80 -18.90 -1.29
C ASP A 219 26.01 -17.38 -1.46
N LEU A 220 25.16 -16.58 -0.83
CA LEU A 220 25.28 -15.14 -0.82
C LEU A 220 26.65 -14.68 -0.31
N ARG A 221 27.22 -15.38 0.69
CA ARG A 221 28.54 -15.10 1.28
C ARG A 221 29.71 -15.32 0.32
N LYS A 222 29.53 -16.09 -0.75
CA LYS A 222 30.55 -16.24 -1.81
C LYS A 222 30.90 -14.89 -2.45
N HIS A 223 29.90 -14.01 -2.58
CA HIS A 223 30.04 -12.69 -3.18
C HIS A 223 30.08 -11.58 -2.12
N LEU A 224 29.59 -11.87 -0.92
CA LEU A 224 29.46 -10.95 0.22
C LEU A 224 30.04 -11.59 1.50
N PRO A 225 31.37 -11.82 1.59
CA PRO A 225 32.00 -12.57 2.69
C PRO A 225 31.85 -11.89 4.06
N GLU A 226 31.53 -10.61 4.09
CA GLU A 226 31.32 -9.84 5.30
C GLU A 226 29.92 -9.99 5.93
N LEU A 227 29.01 -10.74 5.30
CA LEU A 227 27.73 -11.09 5.92
C LEU A 227 27.92 -12.11 7.07
N PRO A 228 27.05 -12.08 8.09
CA PRO A 228 27.10 -13.01 9.21
C PRO A 228 27.07 -14.48 8.76
N GLU A 229 27.68 -15.33 9.56
CA GLU A 229 27.54 -16.77 9.43
C GLU A 229 26.20 -17.19 10.04
N PHE A 230 25.16 -17.21 9.22
CA PHE A 230 23.87 -17.79 9.59
C PHE A 230 23.94 -19.32 9.61
N SER A 231 23.06 -19.95 10.38
CA SER A 231 22.96 -21.41 10.50
C SER A 231 22.69 -22.10 9.15
N ASP A 232 21.98 -21.41 8.25
CA ASP A 232 21.49 -21.96 7.00
C ASP A 232 22.01 -21.16 5.80
N LYS A 233 22.30 -21.87 4.71
CA LYS A 233 22.78 -21.29 3.45
C LYS A 233 21.70 -20.44 2.78
N ILE A 234 21.98 -19.16 2.56
CA ILE A 234 21.14 -18.26 1.76
C ILE A 234 21.65 -18.27 0.32
N THR A 235 20.81 -18.66 -0.63
CA THR A 235 21.18 -18.63 -2.06
C THR A 235 20.75 -17.33 -2.72
N ILE A 236 21.38 -16.98 -3.85
CA ILE A 236 20.92 -15.88 -4.71
C ILE A 236 19.46 -16.10 -5.15
N LYS A 237 19.04 -17.36 -5.40
CA LYS A 237 17.64 -17.68 -5.71
C LYS A 237 16.70 -17.29 -4.57
N HIS A 238 17.05 -17.60 -3.31
CA HIS A 238 16.25 -17.20 -2.14
C HIS A 238 16.06 -15.68 -2.07
N VAL A 239 17.10 -14.92 -2.45
CA VAL A 239 17.02 -13.46 -2.50
C VAL A 239 16.02 -12.98 -3.54
N LEU A 240 16.10 -13.51 -4.76
CA LEU A 240 15.21 -13.12 -5.86
C LEU A 240 13.74 -13.47 -5.61
N THR A 241 13.48 -14.54 -4.85
CA THR A 241 12.13 -15.01 -4.50
C THR A 241 11.63 -14.51 -3.13
N HIS A 242 12.37 -13.64 -2.44
CA HIS A 242 12.02 -13.17 -1.09
C HIS A 242 11.85 -14.27 -0.03
N THR A 243 12.68 -15.32 -0.09
CA THR A 243 12.62 -16.47 0.84
C THR A 243 13.92 -16.63 1.63
N THR A 244 14.56 -15.51 2.02
CA THR A 244 15.88 -15.53 2.66
C THR A 244 15.86 -15.77 4.17
N GLY A 245 14.80 -15.35 4.85
CA GLY A 245 14.78 -15.24 6.31
C GLY A 245 15.49 -13.99 6.87
N LEU A 246 16.13 -13.16 6.03
CA LEU A 246 16.78 -11.92 6.47
C LEU A 246 15.76 -10.92 7.01
N ARG A 247 16.19 -10.05 7.94
CA ARG A 247 15.41 -8.88 8.37
C ARG A 247 15.47 -7.76 7.33
N GLU A 248 14.47 -6.89 7.32
CA GLU A 248 14.25 -5.85 6.31
C GLU A 248 15.04 -4.58 6.66
N ILE A 249 15.92 -4.14 5.75
CA ILE A 249 16.92 -3.10 6.00
C ILE A 249 16.31 -1.76 6.39
N PHE A 250 15.23 -1.33 5.75
CA PHE A 250 14.59 -0.06 6.04
C PHE A 250 13.79 -0.12 7.34
N ASN A 251 13.23 -1.28 7.68
CA ASN A 251 12.64 -1.50 8.99
C ASN A 251 13.70 -1.44 10.11
N LEU A 252 14.85 -2.08 9.93
CA LEU A 252 15.95 -2.00 10.91
C LEU A 252 16.45 -0.55 11.08
N LEU A 253 16.55 0.21 9.98
CA LEU A 253 16.90 1.62 10.04
C LEU A 253 15.82 2.45 10.74
N GLY A 254 14.54 2.22 10.45
CA GLY A 254 13.42 2.87 11.15
C GLY A 254 13.40 2.56 12.64
N MET A 255 13.64 1.30 13.03
CA MET A 255 13.82 0.89 14.43
C MET A 255 15.09 1.51 15.07
N ARG A 256 16.03 2.00 14.28
CA ARG A 256 17.18 2.80 14.77
C ARG A 256 16.86 4.29 14.89
N GLY A 257 15.69 4.73 14.44
CA GLY A 257 15.24 6.12 14.46
C GLY A 257 15.52 6.88 13.17
N TRP A 258 15.75 6.20 12.04
CA TRP A 258 15.81 6.82 10.71
C TRP A 258 14.40 7.18 10.23
N THR A 259 14.22 8.39 9.71
CA THR A 259 12.92 8.88 9.25
C THR A 259 12.71 8.71 7.75
N GLY A 260 13.74 8.28 7.02
CA GLY A 260 13.71 8.05 5.58
C GLY A 260 14.28 9.21 4.75
N GLU A 261 14.35 10.41 5.32
CA GLU A 261 14.85 11.61 4.66
C GLU A 261 16.34 11.86 4.93
N GLU A 262 16.90 11.33 6.03
CA GLU A 262 18.30 11.51 6.34
C GLU A 262 19.20 10.75 5.38
N PHE A 263 20.32 11.37 5.03
CA PHE A 263 21.35 10.77 4.22
C PHE A 263 21.87 9.48 4.86
N ILE A 264 21.72 8.36 4.15
CA ILE A 264 22.31 7.07 4.49
C ILE A 264 23.13 6.58 3.32
N GLU A 265 24.43 6.40 3.55
CA GLU A 265 25.31 5.73 2.60
C GLU A 265 24.97 4.25 2.49
N LYS A 266 25.17 3.68 1.29
CA LYS A 266 25.01 2.24 1.05
C LYS A 266 25.77 1.38 2.07
N ASN A 267 26.97 1.81 2.48
CA ASN A 267 27.76 1.10 3.48
C ASN A 267 27.13 1.13 4.86
N GLN A 268 26.53 2.26 5.27
CA GLN A 268 25.82 2.37 6.55
C GLN A 268 24.56 1.49 6.58
N ALA A 269 23.84 1.43 5.46
CA ALA A 269 22.73 0.49 5.30
C ALA A 269 23.22 -0.97 5.39
N LEU A 270 24.38 -1.30 4.80
CA LEU A 270 24.96 -2.64 4.91
C LEU A 270 25.39 -2.98 6.36
N GLU A 271 25.82 -2.01 7.16
CA GLU A 271 26.21 -2.26 8.56
C GLU A 271 25.08 -2.82 9.43
N VAL A 272 23.82 -2.38 9.25
CA VAL A 272 22.68 -2.98 9.98
C VAL A 272 22.39 -4.41 9.51
N VAL A 273 22.71 -4.76 8.26
CA VAL A 273 22.58 -6.14 7.76
C VAL A 273 23.66 -7.04 8.35
N LYS A 274 24.89 -6.53 8.47
CA LYS A 274 26.05 -7.24 9.04
C LYS A 274 25.92 -7.57 10.52
N LYS A 275 25.01 -6.91 11.24
CA LYS A 275 24.80 -7.10 12.67
C LYS A 275 23.62 -8.02 13.00
N GLN A 276 22.89 -8.48 11.99
CA GLN A 276 21.83 -9.46 12.19
C GLN A 276 22.40 -10.73 12.81
N VAL A 277 21.81 -11.14 13.93
CA VAL A 277 22.31 -12.26 14.73
C VAL A 277 21.73 -13.61 14.29
N GLU A 278 20.58 -13.61 13.63
CA GLU A 278 19.86 -14.81 13.21
C GLU A 278 18.94 -14.54 12.01
N LEU A 279 18.42 -15.60 11.41
CA LEU A 279 17.35 -15.53 10.41
C LEU A 279 15.99 -15.65 11.10
N GLN A 280 15.01 -14.91 10.59
CA GLN A 280 13.62 -14.97 11.06
C GLN A 280 13.00 -16.35 10.85
N VAL A 281 13.38 -17.01 9.75
CA VAL A 281 12.98 -18.36 9.35
C VAL A 281 14.08 -18.98 8.51
N LYS A 282 14.07 -20.30 8.33
CA LYS A 282 15.04 -20.93 7.42
C LYS A 282 14.80 -20.47 5.97
N PRO A 283 15.86 -20.35 5.16
CA PRO A 283 15.71 -19.99 3.75
C PRO A 283 14.82 -20.99 3.01
N GLY A 284 13.88 -20.48 2.21
CA GLY A 284 12.90 -21.27 1.46
C GLY A 284 11.62 -21.63 2.22
N GLU A 285 11.52 -21.40 3.54
CA GLU A 285 10.33 -21.79 4.33
C GLU A 285 9.14 -20.86 4.11
N LYS A 286 9.38 -19.55 4.03
CA LYS A 286 8.33 -18.54 3.95
C LYS A 286 8.76 -17.41 3.04
N MET A 287 7.82 -16.90 2.25
CA MET A 287 7.98 -15.65 1.53
C MET A 287 7.84 -14.47 2.51
N ASN A 288 8.86 -13.61 2.57
CA ASN A 288 8.84 -12.34 3.28
C ASN A 288 9.51 -11.29 2.40
N TYR A 289 8.72 -10.36 1.86
CA TYR A 289 9.25 -9.36 0.95
C TYR A 289 10.22 -8.39 1.60
N ASN A 290 11.42 -8.39 1.04
CA ASN A 290 12.57 -7.85 1.73
C ASN A 290 13.47 -7.05 0.76
N ASN A 291 13.67 -5.75 1.03
CA ASN A 291 14.53 -4.93 0.18
C ASN A 291 16.02 -5.17 0.45
N THR A 292 16.41 -5.63 1.65
CA THR A 292 17.79 -6.00 1.99
C THR A 292 18.37 -6.88 0.89
N GLY A 293 17.63 -7.93 0.52
CA GLY A 293 18.04 -8.85 -0.51
C GLY A 293 18.41 -8.17 -1.83
N PHE A 294 17.53 -7.31 -2.35
CA PHE A 294 17.75 -6.64 -3.63
C PHE A 294 18.85 -5.57 -3.57
N THR A 295 19.02 -4.89 -2.44
CA THR A 295 20.18 -4.03 -2.19
C THR A 295 21.48 -4.84 -2.26
N LEU A 296 21.52 -6.02 -1.63
CA LEU A 296 22.67 -6.92 -1.71
C LEU A 296 22.94 -7.42 -3.14
N LEU A 297 21.90 -7.72 -3.93
CA LEU A 297 22.07 -8.09 -5.34
C LEU A 297 22.75 -6.99 -6.16
N SER A 298 22.45 -5.71 -5.91
CA SER A 298 23.13 -4.61 -6.58
C SER A 298 24.64 -4.60 -6.28
N ILE A 299 25.02 -4.88 -5.04
CA ILE A 299 26.43 -4.98 -4.62
C ILE A 299 27.11 -6.19 -5.28
N ILE A 300 26.39 -7.32 -5.42
CA ILE A 300 26.92 -8.49 -6.14
C ILE A 300 27.20 -8.16 -7.60
N VAL A 301 26.28 -7.47 -8.28
CA VAL A 301 26.52 -7.02 -9.67
C VAL A 301 27.78 -6.17 -9.73
N GLU A 302 27.96 -5.21 -8.80
CA GLU A 302 29.15 -4.37 -8.78
C GLU A 302 30.45 -5.16 -8.55
N ARG A 303 30.45 -6.11 -7.61
CA ARG A 303 31.63 -6.93 -7.30
C ARG A 303 32.00 -7.88 -8.41
N VAL A 304 31.00 -8.52 -9.02
CA VAL A 304 31.20 -9.51 -10.09
C VAL A 304 31.63 -8.84 -11.40
N THR A 305 31.28 -7.57 -11.60
CA THR A 305 31.54 -6.86 -12.86
C THR A 305 32.62 -5.80 -12.77
N GLU A 306 33.00 -5.39 -11.55
CA GLU A 306 33.87 -4.24 -11.27
C GLU A 306 33.35 -2.91 -11.85
N GLN A 307 32.03 -2.82 -12.07
CA GLN A 307 31.35 -1.61 -12.55
C GLN A 307 30.33 -1.13 -11.52
N THR A 308 30.01 0.17 -11.53
CA THR A 308 28.88 0.65 -10.72
C THR A 308 27.57 0.04 -11.23
N PHE A 309 26.62 -0.20 -10.33
CA PHE A 309 25.34 -0.81 -10.71
C PHE A 309 24.64 0.00 -11.81
N SER A 310 24.60 1.33 -11.66
CA SER A 310 24.00 2.25 -12.64
C SER A 310 24.62 2.14 -14.03
N LYS A 311 25.96 2.09 -14.13
CA LYS A 311 26.66 1.95 -15.41
C LYS A 311 26.37 0.60 -16.05
N TRP A 312 26.48 -0.48 -15.28
CA TRP A 312 26.27 -1.82 -15.80
C TRP A 312 24.83 -2.01 -16.31
N MET A 313 23.84 -1.53 -15.56
CA MET A 313 22.41 -1.57 -15.95
C MET A 313 22.17 -0.82 -17.26
N LYS A 314 22.76 0.37 -17.42
CA LYS A 314 22.65 1.16 -18.65
C LYS A 314 23.18 0.37 -19.86
N GLU A 315 24.42 -0.11 -19.79
CA GLU A 315 25.11 -0.77 -20.92
C GLU A 315 24.54 -2.16 -21.25
N ASN A 316 24.00 -2.88 -20.26
CA ASN A 316 23.63 -4.30 -20.41
C ASN A 316 22.13 -4.56 -20.42
N ILE A 317 21.30 -3.57 -20.05
CA ILE A 317 19.84 -3.72 -20.03
C ILE A 317 19.16 -2.59 -20.80
N PHE A 318 19.40 -1.33 -20.43
CA PHE A 318 18.63 -0.21 -20.97
C PHE A 318 18.98 0.08 -22.43
N GLU A 319 20.28 0.24 -22.76
CA GLU A 319 20.72 0.48 -24.13
C GLU A 319 20.36 -0.68 -25.08
N PRO A 320 20.56 -1.97 -24.73
CA PRO A 320 20.13 -3.09 -25.58
C PRO A 320 18.62 -3.15 -25.85
N LEU A 321 17.80 -2.59 -24.95
CA LEU A 321 16.34 -2.51 -25.12
C LEU A 321 15.89 -1.15 -25.68
N ASP A 322 16.81 -0.25 -26.03
CA ASP A 322 16.54 1.10 -26.50
C ASP A 322 15.75 1.95 -25.49
N MET A 323 15.93 1.68 -24.19
CA MET A 323 15.29 2.36 -23.06
C MET A 323 16.07 3.64 -22.69
N ASN A 324 16.01 4.65 -23.55
CA ASN A 324 16.89 5.83 -23.49
C ASN A 324 16.55 6.84 -22.38
N ASN A 325 15.37 6.74 -21.78
CA ASN A 325 14.90 7.57 -20.68
C ASN A 325 14.80 6.78 -19.37
N THR A 326 15.56 5.68 -19.26
CA THR A 326 15.65 4.86 -18.06
C THR A 326 17.00 5.01 -17.36
N TYR A 327 16.96 5.27 -16.06
CA TYR A 327 18.14 5.58 -15.25
C TYR A 327 18.09 4.86 -13.92
N VAL A 328 19.25 4.44 -13.40
CA VAL A 328 19.40 4.15 -11.97
C VAL A 328 19.89 5.43 -11.28
N ARG A 329 19.09 5.96 -10.35
CA ARG A 329 19.52 7.02 -9.44
C ARG A 329 20.43 6.43 -8.36
N ARG A 330 21.70 6.85 -8.32
CA ARG A 330 22.71 6.27 -7.41
C ARG A 330 22.50 6.70 -5.95
N ASP A 331 22.02 7.93 -5.80
CA ASP A 331 21.68 8.59 -4.55
C ASP A 331 20.74 9.77 -4.88
N PRO A 332 19.94 10.26 -3.92
CA PRO A 332 19.06 11.41 -4.12
C PRO A 332 19.75 12.69 -4.64
N GLY A 333 21.07 12.86 -4.46
CA GLY A 333 21.83 13.96 -5.05
C GLY A 333 22.16 13.79 -6.53
N HIS A 334 22.00 12.60 -7.10
CA HIS A 334 22.23 12.34 -8.51
C HIS A 334 21.13 12.96 -9.39
N ILE A 335 21.54 13.85 -10.30
CA ILE A 335 20.63 14.52 -11.23
C ILE A 335 20.21 13.55 -12.34
N ILE A 336 18.91 13.37 -12.49
CA ILE A 336 18.30 12.73 -13.66
C ILE A 336 17.63 13.83 -14.49
N PRO A 337 18.03 14.05 -15.75
CA PRO A 337 17.45 15.08 -16.59
C PRO A 337 15.93 14.93 -16.71
N ARG A 338 15.19 16.03 -16.51
CA ARG A 338 13.72 16.10 -16.62
C ARG A 338 12.96 15.14 -15.69
N ALA A 339 13.61 14.64 -14.63
CA ALA A 339 12.92 13.81 -13.66
C ALA A 339 11.89 14.61 -12.86
N THR A 340 10.81 13.94 -12.45
CA THR A 340 9.75 14.56 -11.66
C THR A 340 10.15 14.71 -10.19
N GLN A 341 9.67 15.78 -9.55
CA GLN A 341 9.82 16.00 -8.11
C GLN A 341 8.71 15.27 -7.35
N GLY A 342 9.03 14.53 -6.30
CA GLY A 342 8.05 13.87 -5.43
C GLY A 342 7.41 14.84 -4.43
N TYR A 343 6.12 14.65 -4.15
CA TYR A 343 5.36 15.46 -3.21
C TYR A 343 4.61 14.63 -2.17
N GLY A 344 4.81 15.00 -0.89
CA GLY A 344 3.97 14.60 0.24
C GLY A 344 2.86 15.63 0.48
N VAL A 345 1.88 15.30 1.31
CA VAL A 345 0.85 16.25 1.76
C VAL A 345 0.80 16.31 3.29
N ASP A 346 0.65 17.51 3.85
CA ASP A 346 0.35 17.74 5.27
C ASP A 346 -0.73 18.82 5.41
N GLU A 347 -0.99 19.28 6.64
CA GLU A 347 -2.00 20.30 6.96
C GLU A 347 -1.80 21.64 6.23
N ASN A 348 -0.58 21.93 5.76
CA ASN A 348 -0.23 23.14 5.01
C ASN A 348 -0.21 22.92 3.49
N GLY A 349 -0.59 21.72 3.01
CA GLY A 349 -0.65 21.35 1.61
C GLY A 349 0.54 20.51 1.15
N PHE A 350 0.89 20.61 -0.14
CA PHE A 350 1.96 19.81 -0.73
C PHE A 350 3.35 20.28 -0.28
N ARG A 351 4.20 19.33 0.12
CA ARG A 351 5.62 19.55 0.43
C ARG A 351 6.51 18.70 -0.47
N GLU A 352 7.69 19.21 -0.80
CA GLU A 352 8.68 18.43 -1.55
C GLU A 352 9.20 17.26 -0.69
N VAL A 353 9.35 16.10 -1.33
CA VAL A 353 9.87 14.88 -0.72
C VAL A 353 10.95 14.30 -1.63
N GLY A 354 12.11 14.00 -1.03
CA GLY A 354 13.22 13.35 -1.73
C GLY A 354 13.02 11.84 -1.91
N ASP A 355 13.88 11.22 -2.71
CA ASP A 355 13.93 9.76 -2.83
C ASP A 355 14.50 9.10 -1.58
N LEU A 356 14.12 7.83 -1.38
CA LEU A 356 14.72 6.98 -0.36
C LEU A 356 16.22 6.74 -0.62
N TYR A 357 17.05 7.05 0.38
CA TYR A 357 18.47 6.72 0.36
C TYR A 357 18.70 5.20 0.38
N SER A 358 19.81 4.75 -0.22
CA SER A 358 20.21 3.32 -0.23
C SER A 358 19.20 2.35 -0.87
N ALA A 359 18.29 2.84 -1.72
CA ALA A 359 17.30 2.04 -2.43
C ALA A 359 17.83 1.27 -3.66
N VAL A 360 19.05 1.54 -4.13
CA VAL A 360 19.62 0.92 -5.34
C VAL A 360 19.52 -0.61 -5.30
N GLY A 361 19.00 -1.19 -6.37
CA GLY A 361 18.72 -2.62 -6.50
C GLY A 361 17.29 -3.00 -6.12
N ALA A 362 16.80 -2.49 -4.98
CA ALA A 362 15.42 -2.66 -4.55
C ALA A 362 14.44 -1.66 -5.19
N GLY A 363 14.96 -0.50 -5.59
CA GLY A 363 14.25 0.65 -6.14
C GLY A 363 15.20 1.54 -6.96
N ALA A 364 14.96 2.85 -6.94
CA ALA A 364 15.80 3.88 -7.54
C ALA A 364 15.94 3.85 -9.08
N ILE A 365 15.11 3.07 -9.79
CA ILE A 365 14.99 3.22 -11.24
C ILE A 365 13.96 4.32 -11.54
N TYR A 366 14.34 5.18 -12.46
CA TYR A 366 13.48 6.18 -13.09
C TYR A 366 13.25 5.75 -14.53
N THR A 367 12.02 5.82 -15.01
CA THR A 367 11.69 5.42 -16.39
C THR A 367 10.45 6.14 -16.91
N THR A 368 10.08 5.85 -18.15
CA THR A 368 8.90 6.35 -18.85
C THR A 368 7.98 5.21 -19.28
N VAL A 369 6.75 5.54 -19.66
CA VAL A 369 5.78 4.58 -20.24
C VAL A 369 6.36 3.91 -21.49
N GLU A 370 6.97 4.69 -22.38
CA GLU A 370 7.53 4.17 -23.64
C GLU A 370 8.65 3.15 -23.40
N ASP A 371 9.53 3.43 -22.44
CA ASP A 371 10.61 2.50 -22.12
C ASP A 371 10.07 1.26 -21.40
N MET A 372 9.02 1.40 -20.57
CA MET A 372 8.33 0.25 -20.00
C MET A 372 7.66 -0.62 -21.06
N ALA A 373 7.13 -0.06 -22.14
CA ALA A 373 6.61 -0.84 -23.27
C ALA A 373 7.71 -1.70 -23.93
N LYS A 374 8.93 -1.15 -24.09
CA LYS A 374 10.09 -1.90 -24.61
C LYS A 374 10.53 -3.00 -23.66
N TRP A 375 10.54 -2.72 -22.35
CA TRP A 375 10.79 -3.72 -21.32
C TRP A 375 9.75 -4.86 -21.38
N SER A 376 8.46 -4.53 -21.47
CA SER A 376 7.39 -5.53 -21.57
C SER A 376 7.52 -6.39 -22.82
N GLN A 377 7.86 -5.80 -23.96
CA GLN A 377 8.06 -6.54 -25.20
C GLN A 377 9.22 -7.55 -25.11
N ASN A 378 10.15 -7.36 -24.18
CA ASN A 378 11.21 -8.32 -23.92
C ASN A 378 10.68 -9.66 -23.37
N TYR A 379 9.56 -9.70 -22.66
CA TYR A 379 8.92 -10.96 -22.24
C TYR A 379 8.52 -11.81 -23.46
N ILE A 380 8.00 -11.17 -24.51
CA ILE A 380 7.54 -11.85 -25.72
C ILE A 380 8.68 -12.14 -26.69
N THR A 381 9.67 -11.27 -26.81
CA THR A 381 10.74 -11.43 -27.81
C THR A 381 11.94 -12.18 -27.26
N GLY A 382 12.23 -12.06 -25.97
CA GLY A 382 13.49 -12.49 -25.38
C GLY A 382 14.70 -11.76 -25.99
N LYS A 383 14.52 -10.54 -26.53
CA LYS A 383 15.59 -9.72 -27.12
C LYS A 383 16.80 -9.63 -26.19
N LEU A 384 16.55 -9.40 -24.91
CA LEU A 384 17.55 -9.42 -23.85
C LEU A 384 17.60 -10.79 -23.17
N GLY A 385 18.77 -11.42 -23.18
CA GLY A 385 19.01 -12.69 -22.47
C GLY A 385 18.45 -13.95 -23.14
N GLY A 386 17.50 -13.85 -24.08
CA GLY A 386 16.87 -14.98 -24.75
C GLY A 386 15.75 -15.63 -23.94
N LYS A 387 14.97 -16.50 -24.59
CA LYS A 387 13.76 -17.13 -24.00
C LYS A 387 14.03 -17.86 -22.69
N ASN A 388 15.15 -18.55 -22.54
CA ASN A 388 15.48 -19.26 -21.30
C ASN A 388 15.64 -18.30 -20.09
N VAL A 389 16.18 -17.10 -20.31
CA VAL A 389 16.31 -16.09 -19.25
C VAL A 389 14.93 -15.54 -18.88
N ILE A 390 14.08 -15.27 -19.87
CA ILE A 390 12.70 -14.84 -19.63
C ILE A 390 11.93 -15.90 -18.86
N THR A 391 11.99 -17.17 -19.27
CA THR A 391 11.34 -18.27 -18.55
C THR A 391 11.80 -18.32 -17.10
N LYS A 392 13.10 -18.20 -16.81
CA LYS A 392 13.59 -18.12 -15.43
C LYS A 392 13.01 -16.92 -14.68
N LEU A 393 13.02 -15.74 -15.30
CA LEU A 393 12.52 -14.50 -14.72
C LEU A 393 11.05 -14.63 -14.28
N THR A 394 10.23 -15.29 -15.10
CA THR A 394 8.77 -15.40 -14.91
C THR A 394 8.32 -16.74 -14.29
N THR A 395 9.24 -17.64 -13.92
CA THR A 395 8.89 -18.89 -13.23
C THR A 395 8.69 -18.61 -11.75
N ARG A 396 7.50 -18.97 -11.23
CA ARG A 396 7.13 -18.84 -9.81
C ARG A 396 8.12 -19.59 -8.90
N GLY A 397 8.40 -19.01 -7.74
CA GLY A 397 9.17 -19.66 -6.69
C GLY A 397 8.39 -20.80 -6.04
N VAL A 398 9.11 -21.79 -5.50
CA VAL A 398 8.51 -22.90 -4.74
C VAL A 398 9.16 -22.91 -3.37
N LEU A 399 8.34 -22.97 -2.32
CA LEU A 399 8.79 -23.06 -0.92
C LEU A 399 9.27 -24.48 -0.59
N ASN A 400 9.95 -24.65 0.54
CA ASN A 400 10.49 -25.95 0.97
C ASN A 400 9.41 -27.01 1.18
N ASN A 401 8.18 -26.60 1.50
CA ASN A 401 7.01 -27.46 1.66
C ASN A 401 6.37 -27.88 0.31
N GLY A 402 6.86 -27.39 -0.82
CA GLY A 402 6.33 -27.66 -2.16
C GLY A 402 5.24 -26.69 -2.64
N GLU A 403 4.87 -25.70 -1.83
CA GLU A 403 3.89 -24.67 -2.19
C GLU A 403 4.47 -23.71 -3.24
N GLU A 404 3.72 -23.49 -4.33
CA GLU A 404 4.06 -22.53 -5.36
C GLU A 404 3.65 -21.11 -4.94
N GLN A 405 4.56 -20.16 -5.07
CA GLN A 405 4.33 -18.75 -4.76
C GLN A 405 3.69 -18.01 -5.93
N THR A 406 3.02 -16.90 -5.66
CA THR A 406 2.61 -15.92 -6.68
C THR A 406 3.75 -14.98 -7.11
N TYR A 407 4.98 -15.22 -6.64
CA TYR A 407 6.16 -14.42 -6.93
C TYR A 407 7.25 -15.23 -7.65
N ALA A 408 7.81 -14.64 -8.70
CA ALA A 408 8.93 -15.18 -9.49
C ALA A 408 10.24 -14.47 -9.10
N LEU A 409 11.11 -14.17 -10.07
CA LEU A 409 12.38 -13.47 -9.79
C LEU A 409 12.18 -11.96 -9.94
N GLY A 410 11.84 -11.28 -8.84
CA GLY A 410 11.68 -9.82 -8.82
C GLY A 410 10.37 -9.27 -9.39
N LEU A 411 9.38 -10.13 -9.68
CA LEU A 411 8.02 -9.76 -10.08
C LEU A 411 6.98 -10.78 -9.60
N SER A 412 5.74 -10.35 -9.46
CA SER A 412 4.61 -11.24 -9.25
C SER A 412 4.15 -11.83 -10.58
N VAL A 413 3.82 -13.11 -10.56
CA VAL A 413 3.25 -13.87 -11.68
C VAL A 413 2.03 -14.57 -11.13
N ASN A 414 0.85 -14.07 -11.45
CA ASN A 414 -0.41 -14.61 -10.95
C ASN A 414 -1.49 -14.57 -12.03
N ASP A 415 -2.58 -15.27 -11.79
CA ASP A 415 -3.76 -15.22 -12.64
C ASP A 415 -4.64 -14.05 -12.18
N TYR A 416 -5.20 -13.32 -13.13
CA TYR A 416 -6.13 -12.21 -12.85
C TYR A 416 -7.31 -12.31 -13.79
N ARG A 417 -8.46 -12.72 -13.26
CA ARG A 417 -9.72 -12.91 -14.01
C ARG A 417 -9.54 -13.76 -15.28
N GLY A 418 -8.82 -14.88 -15.12
CA GLY A 418 -8.57 -15.86 -16.18
C GLY A 418 -7.41 -15.54 -17.13
N LEU A 419 -6.71 -14.43 -16.95
CA LEU A 419 -5.52 -14.09 -17.73
C LEU A 419 -4.25 -14.20 -16.88
N LEU A 420 -3.19 -14.80 -17.44
CA LEU A 420 -1.88 -14.77 -16.81
C LEU A 420 -1.37 -13.33 -16.77
N ARG A 421 -0.85 -12.92 -15.61
CA ARG A 421 -0.44 -11.55 -15.33
C ARG A 421 0.97 -11.48 -14.75
N TYR A 422 1.84 -10.71 -15.41
CA TYR A 422 3.13 -10.28 -14.89
C TYR A 422 2.98 -8.89 -14.30
N MET A 423 3.30 -8.69 -13.03
CA MET A 423 3.06 -7.40 -12.39
C MET A 423 4.06 -7.10 -11.27
N HIS A 424 4.26 -5.81 -11.02
CA HIS A 424 4.84 -5.31 -9.79
C HIS A 424 4.28 -3.91 -9.54
N SER A 425 3.94 -3.57 -8.30
CA SER A 425 3.68 -2.17 -7.92
C SER A 425 4.91 -1.54 -7.26
N GLY A 426 5.01 -0.22 -7.37
CA GLY A 426 6.13 0.58 -6.91
C GLY A 426 5.66 1.57 -5.86
N ALA A 427 6.44 1.71 -4.81
CA ALA A 427 6.34 2.81 -3.88
C ALA A 427 7.77 3.22 -3.51
N ASP A 428 8.05 4.50 -3.61
CA ASP A 428 9.15 5.21 -2.96
C ASP A 428 8.51 6.27 -2.03
N MET A 429 9.30 7.16 -1.42
CA MET A 429 8.81 8.15 -0.43
C MET A 429 7.61 8.97 -0.92
N ALA A 430 7.61 9.39 -2.19
CA ALA A 430 6.53 10.18 -2.78
C ALA A 430 6.14 9.79 -4.22
N HIS A 431 6.59 8.62 -4.66
CA HIS A 431 6.25 8.11 -5.99
C HIS A 431 5.57 6.75 -5.89
N TYR A 432 4.48 6.60 -6.63
CA TYR A 432 3.78 5.32 -6.75
C TYR A 432 3.70 4.87 -8.19
N THR A 433 3.73 3.56 -8.39
CA THR A 433 3.60 2.93 -9.69
C THR A 433 2.72 1.70 -9.61
N ASN A 434 1.86 1.51 -10.60
CA ASN A 434 1.30 0.20 -10.89
C ASN A 434 1.70 -0.19 -12.32
N TYR A 435 2.18 -1.42 -12.45
CA TYR A 435 2.59 -1.98 -13.73
C TYR A 435 2.07 -3.40 -13.86
N VAL A 436 1.46 -3.68 -15.02
CA VAL A 436 0.96 -4.99 -15.40
C VAL A 436 1.25 -5.28 -16.86
N PHE A 437 1.53 -6.54 -17.18
CA PHE A 437 1.62 -7.07 -18.53
C PHE A 437 0.95 -8.44 -18.61
N PHE A 438 0.08 -8.61 -19.61
CA PHE A 438 -0.65 -9.82 -19.92
C PHE A 438 -0.03 -10.45 -21.18
N PRO A 439 0.86 -11.44 -21.04
CA PRO A 439 1.60 -12.00 -22.18
C PRO A 439 0.71 -12.71 -23.20
N GLU A 440 -0.45 -13.23 -22.80
CA GLU A 440 -1.35 -13.99 -23.68
C GLU A 440 -2.05 -13.10 -24.73
N ILE A 441 -2.30 -11.84 -24.37
CA ILE A 441 -2.89 -10.83 -25.25
C ILE A 441 -1.89 -9.75 -25.69
N ASP A 442 -0.62 -9.89 -25.29
CA ASP A 442 0.49 -8.96 -25.58
C ASP A 442 0.12 -7.49 -25.28
N LYS A 443 -0.40 -7.26 -24.08
CA LYS A 443 -0.91 -5.95 -23.63
C LYS A 443 -0.42 -5.65 -22.22
N GLY A 444 0.00 -4.43 -21.97
CA GLY A 444 0.34 -3.97 -20.63
C GLY A 444 -0.13 -2.55 -20.34
N LEU A 445 -0.22 -2.28 -19.04
CA LEU A 445 -0.70 -1.02 -18.49
C LEU A 445 0.31 -0.50 -17.48
N PHE A 446 0.43 0.81 -17.41
CA PHE A 446 1.32 1.50 -16.49
C PHE A 446 0.67 2.77 -15.96
N LEU A 447 0.78 2.97 -14.65
CA LEU A 447 0.42 4.20 -13.95
C LEU A 447 1.62 4.60 -13.11
N ASN A 448 2.03 5.86 -13.18
CA ASN A 448 3.05 6.39 -12.28
C ASN A 448 2.73 7.83 -11.87
N THR A 449 2.96 8.15 -10.59
CA THR A 449 2.60 9.43 -9.99
C THR A 449 3.70 9.91 -9.06
N ASN A 450 3.84 11.22 -8.92
CA ASN A 450 4.75 11.89 -7.99
C ASN A 450 4.00 12.52 -6.78
N ASN A 451 2.82 11.98 -6.45
CA ASN A 451 1.91 12.47 -5.42
C ASN A 451 1.60 11.36 -4.40
N THR A 452 1.92 11.57 -3.11
CA THR A 452 1.53 10.60 -2.06
C THR A 452 0.03 10.49 -1.85
N ALA A 453 -0.73 11.55 -2.18
CA ALA A 453 -2.18 11.64 -2.04
C ALA A 453 -2.92 11.24 -3.33
N PHE A 454 -2.24 10.55 -4.26
CA PHE A 454 -2.91 10.06 -5.45
C PHE A 454 -3.88 8.92 -5.11
N ASN A 455 -5.13 9.03 -5.56
CA ASN A 455 -6.15 8.02 -5.31
C ASN A 455 -5.89 6.81 -6.21
N MET A 456 -5.30 5.78 -5.62
CA MET A 456 -4.91 4.57 -6.33
C MET A 456 -6.09 3.70 -6.77
N SER A 457 -7.33 3.95 -6.31
CA SER A 457 -8.53 3.24 -6.80
C SER A 457 -8.77 3.44 -8.31
N ILE A 458 -8.30 4.58 -8.85
CA ILE A 458 -8.34 4.88 -10.28
C ILE A 458 -7.64 3.80 -11.10
N TRP A 459 -6.62 3.14 -10.54
CA TRP A 459 -5.94 2.03 -11.20
C TRP A 459 -6.88 0.88 -11.55
N ASN A 460 -7.72 0.44 -10.61
CA ASN A 460 -8.61 -0.71 -10.85
C ASN A 460 -9.62 -0.40 -11.95
N ARG A 461 -10.20 0.81 -11.92
CA ARG A 461 -11.07 1.31 -12.99
C ARG A 461 -10.32 1.33 -14.33
N PHE A 462 -9.09 1.83 -14.36
CA PHE A 462 -8.28 1.84 -15.57
C PHE A 462 -8.00 0.44 -16.12
N VAL A 463 -7.68 -0.54 -15.27
CA VAL A 463 -7.52 -1.94 -15.68
C VAL A 463 -8.83 -2.46 -16.30
N ASP A 464 -9.96 -2.29 -15.63
CA ASP A 464 -11.26 -2.77 -16.11
C ASP A 464 -11.66 -2.12 -17.45
N GLU A 465 -11.40 -0.84 -17.67
CA GLU A 465 -11.70 -0.17 -18.95
C GLU A 465 -10.87 -0.72 -20.12
N VAL A 466 -9.62 -1.15 -19.87
CA VAL A 466 -8.66 -1.52 -20.93
C VAL A 466 -8.68 -3.02 -21.25
N VAL A 467 -8.80 -3.86 -20.22
CA VAL A 467 -8.76 -5.34 -20.34
C VAL A 467 -10.03 -6.03 -19.85
N GLY A 468 -11.04 -5.28 -19.40
CA GLY A 468 -12.31 -5.83 -18.90
C GLY A 468 -12.99 -6.82 -19.86
N LYS A 469 -12.91 -6.55 -21.16
CA LYS A 469 -13.49 -7.38 -22.23
C LYS A 469 -12.65 -8.61 -22.58
N ASP A 470 -11.38 -8.62 -22.20
CA ASP A 470 -10.43 -9.71 -22.46
C ASP A 470 -10.47 -10.77 -21.35
N PHE A 471 -11.09 -10.45 -20.20
CA PHE A 471 -11.23 -11.39 -19.09
C PHE A 471 -12.12 -12.56 -19.46
N VAL A 472 -11.68 -13.75 -19.06
CA VAL A 472 -12.48 -14.96 -19.17
C VAL A 472 -13.38 -15.00 -17.94
N GLU A 473 -14.69 -14.93 -18.12
CA GLU A 473 -15.63 -15.22 -17.04
C GLU A 473 -15.28 -16.60 -16.46
N SER A 474 -14.89 -16.62 -15.18
CA SER A 474 -14.51 -17.85 -14.52
C SER A 474 -15.72 -18.78 -14.43
N THR A 475 -15.71 -19.88 -15.16
CA THR A 475 -16.71 -20.94 -15.04
C THR A 475 -16.67 -21.66 -13.68
N GLU A 476 -15.63 -21.44 -12.87
CA GLU A 476 -15.53 -21.92 -11.47
C GLU A 476 -16.15 -20.96 -10.44
N GLY A 477 -16.97 -20.02 -10.90
CA GLY A 477 -17.78 -19.13 -10.07
C GLY A 477 -19.26 -19.10 -10.44
N ASN A 478 -19.76 -20.00 -11.30
CA ASN A 478 -21.20 -20.24 -11.42
C ASN A 478 -21.70 -21.08 -10.23
N ALA A 479 -21.52 -20.55 -9.01
CA ALA A 479 -22.70 -20.47 -8.17
C ALA A 479 -23.63 -19.55 -8.97
N GLU A 480 -24.84 -20.01 -9.24
CA GLU A 480 -25.89 -19.21 -9.87
C GLU A 480 -25.76 -17.75 -9.42
N GLU A 481 -25.87 -16.78 -10.33
CA GLU A 481 -26.37 -15.44 -10.01
C GLU A 481 -27.82 -15.59 -9.47
N GLY A 482 -27.99 -16.36 -8.40
CA GLY A 482 -29.05 -16.13 -7.45
C GLY A 482 -28.66 -14.87 -6.73
N GLU A 483 -29.54 -13.88 -6.76
CA GLU A 483 -29.48 -12.66 -5.95
C GLU A 483 -28.69 -12.93 -4.66
N THR A 484 -27.50 -12.33 -4.50
CA THR A 484 -26.71 -12.48 -3.28
C THR A 484 -27.61 -12.04 -2.13
N LYS A 485 -28.16 -13.01 -1.41
CA LYS A 485 -29.23 -12.74 -0.46
C LYS A 485 -28.61 -12.06 0.75
N ILE A 486 -28.73 -10.74 0.80
CA ILE A 486 -28.38 -9.96 1.97
C ILE A 486 -29.32 -10.43 3.09
N ILE A 487 -28.74 -10.84 4.22
CA ILE A 487 -29.50 -11.27 5.39
C ILE A 487 -29.19 -10.36 6.58
N ASP A 488 -30.20 -10.09 7.39
CA ASP A 488 -30.01 -9.41 8.66
C ASP A 488 -29.73 -10.46 9.74
N LEU A 489 -28.64 -10.27 10.49
CA LEU A 489 -28.32 -11.09 11.66
C LEU A 489 -28.68 -10.33 12.94
N PRO A 490 -29.18 -11.03 13.98
CA PRO A 490 -29.57 -10.37 15.21
C PRO A 490 -28.33 -9.82 15.94
N ALA A 491 -28.48 -8.65 16.58
CA ALA A 491 -27.38 -7.92 17.22
C ALA A 491 -26.59 -8.75 18.24
N ASN A 492 -27.23 -9.68 18.93
CA ASN A 492 -26.56 -10.60 19.88
C ASN A 492 -25.60 -11.58 19.20
N TYR A 493 -25.85 -11.96 17.94
CA TYR A 493 -24.93 -12.76 17.14
C TYR A 493 -23.77 -11.91 16.66
N LEU A 494 -24.05 -10.73 16.11
CA LEU A 494 -23.01 -9.78 15.65
C LEU A 494 -22.02 -9.43 16.77
N ALA A 495 -22.51 -9.27 18.01
CA ALA A 495 -21.68 -9.04 19.18
C ALA A 495 -20.59 -10.11 19.40
N LYS A 496 -20.84 -11.38 19.03
CA LYS A 496 -19.87 -12.48 19.16
C LYS A 496 -18.66 -12.33 18.24
N LEU A 497 -18.85 -11.60 17.14
CA LEU A 497 -17.84 -11.36 16.11
C LEU A 497 -16.99 -10.11 16.38
N THR A 498 -17.35 -9.31 17.39
CA THR A 498 -16.66 -8.05 17.72
C THR A 498 -15.33 -8.28 18.43
N GLY A 499 -14.39 -7.35 18.25
CA GLY A 499 -13.07 -7.35 18.86
C GLY A 499 -11.97 -6.91 17.89
N LYS A 500 -10.74 -6.83 18.40
CA LYS A 500 -9.55 -6.56 17.59
C LYS A 500 -8.95 -7.87 17.09
N TYR A 501 -8.59 -7.92 15.82
CA TYR A 501 -7.99 -9.06 15.15
C TYR A 501 -6.70 -8.61 14.48
N LYS A 502 -5.63 -9.39 14.55
CA LYS A 502 -4.32 -9.00 14.02
C LYS A 502 -3.79 -10.00 13.02
N SER A 503 -3.29 -9.49 11.90
CA SER A 503 -2.54 -10.32 10.96
C SER A 503 -1.06 -10.20 11.22
N GLU A 504 -0.40 -11.30 11.60
CA GLU A 504 1.06 -11.35 11.75
C GLU A 504 1.79 -11.06 10.44
N LEU A 505 1.21 -11.49 9.30
CA LEU A 505 1.80 -11.26 7.98
C LEU A 505 1.81 -9.78 7.60
N LEU A 506 0.74 -9.07 7.97
CA LEU A 506 0.53 -7.68 7.56
C LEU A 506 1.03 -6.68 8.60
N GLY A 507 1.06 -7.09 9.87
CA GLY A 507 1.30 -6.21 11.01
C GLY A 507 0.15 -5.23 11.26
N VAL A 508 -1.06 -5.52 10.76
CA VAL A 508 -2.23 -4.64 10.82
C VAL A 508 -3.28 -5.23 11.75
N VAL A 509 -3.98 -4.35 12.49
CA VAL A 509 -5.09 -4.70 13.37
C VAL A 509 -6.42 -4.30 12.72
N ALA A 510 -7.33 -5.25 12.58
CA ALA A 510 -8.74 -5.03 12.23
C ALA A 510 -9.60 -4.94 13.50
N ASP A 511 -10.24 -3.81 13.74
CA ASP A 511 -11.20 -3.58 14.82
C ASP A 511 -12.63 -3.77 14.31
N ILE A 512 -13.26 -4.87 14.71
CA ILE A 512 -14.63 -5.23 14.35
C ILE A 512 -15.60 -4.75 15.43
N LYS A 513 -16.54 -3.88 15.04
CA LYS A 513 -17.58 -3.33 15.91
C LYS A 513 -18.96 -3.70 15.36
N ALA A 514 -19.93 -3.90 16.24
CA ALA A 514 -21.32 -4.14 15.84
C ALA A 514 -22.15 -2.87 16.02
N THR A 515 -23.05 -2.62 15.07
CA THR A 515 -24.20 -1.72 15.22
C THR A 515 -25.46 -2.56 15.43
N GLU A 516 -26.63 -1.92 15.59
CA GLU A 516 -27.90 -2.66 15.69
C GLU A 516 -28.22 -3.47 14.42
N GLU A 517 -27.73 -3.04 13.25
CA GLU A 517 -28.10 -3.58 11.94
C GLU A 517 -26.97 -4.39 11.26
N GLN A 518 -25.69 -4.04 11.48
CA GLN A 518 -24.56 -4.64 10.76
C GLN A 518 -23.23 -4.54 11.51
N LEU A 519 -22.21 -5.26 11.03
CA LEU A 519 -20.82 -5.07 11.48
C LEU A 519 -20.18 -3.86 10.80
N LYS A 520 -19.17 -3.31 11.47
CA LYS A 520 -18.20 -2.37 10.91
C LYS A 520 -16.78 -2.85 11.17
N ILE A 521 -15.88 -2.53 10.25
CA ILE A 521 -14.45 -2.83 10.35
C ILE A 521 -13.63 -1.54 10.21
N ALA A 522 -12.69 -1.32 11.13
CA ALA A 522 -11.64 -0.31 11.01
C ALA A 522 -10.27 -1.01 10.98
N PHE A 523 -9.30 -0.47 10.25
CA PHE A 523 -7.91 -0.95 10.31
C PHE A 523 -7.03 0.07 11.01
N ASP A 524 -6.30 -0.37 12.03
CA ASP A 524 -5.49 0.47 12.92
C ASP A 524 -6.27 1.71 13.43
N ASP A 525 -5.83 2.93 13.12
CA ASP A 525 -6.51 4.19 13.48
C ASP A 525 -7.46 4.72 12.39
N GLY A 526 -7.78 3.90 11.39
CA GLY A 526 -8.67 4.26 10.28
C GLY A 526 -10.16 4.30 10.64
N ASP A 527 -10.94 4.90 9.74
CA ASP A 527 -12.40 5.00 9.89
C ASP A 527 -13.10 3.64 9.76
N ALA A 528 -14.11 3.40 10.62
CA ALA A 528 -14.89 2.17 10.60
C ALA A 528 -15.90 2.11 9.45
N GLN A 529 -15.79 1.10 8.59
CA GLN A 529 -16.61 0.89 7.39
C GLN A 529 -17.69 -0.19 7.61
N PRO A 530 -18.91 -0.03 7.09
CA PRO A 530 -19.95 -1.04 7.18
C PRO A 530 -19.61 -2.30 6.37
N LEU A 531 -20.04 -3.45 6.86
CA LEU A 531 -19.93 -4.75 6.20
C LEU A 531 -21.32 -5.28 5.81
N THR A 532 -21.47 -5.62 4.55
CA THR A 532 -22.62 -6.36 4.02
C THR A 532 -22.58 -7.79 4.54
N THR A 533 -23.72 -8.27 5.05
CA THR A 533 -23.85 -9.64 5.55
C THR A 533 -24.37 -10.55 4.44
N TYR A 534 -23.58 -11.56 4.06
CA TYR A 534 -23.95 -12.55 3.05
C TYR A 534 -24.40 -13.87 3.68
N SER A 535 -23.85 -14.23 4.85
CA SER A 535 -24.28 -15.37 5.66
C SER A 535 -23.88 -15.19 7.13
N GLU A 536 -24.20 -16.15 8.01
CA GLU A 536 -23.77 -16.13 9.42
C GLU A 536 -22.25 -15.98 9.61
N LYS A 537 -21.44 -16.44 8.64
CA LYS A 537 -19.98 -16.43 8.74
C LYS A 537 -19.31 -15.59 7.65
N GLU A 538 -20.04 -15.18 6.63
CA GLU A 538 -19.50 -14.47 5.46
C GLU A 538 -20.05 -13.05 5.40
N PHE A 539 -19.12 -12.10 5.43
CA PHE A 539 -19.36 -10.67 5.32
C PHE A 539 -18.52 -10.13 4.17
N GLY A 540 -18.79 -8.92 3.71
CA GLY A 540 -17.88 -8.25 2.79
C GLY A 540 -18.23 -6.81 2.59
N PHE A 541 -17.49 -6.17 1.71
CA PHE A 541 -17.76 -4.79 1.32
C PHE A 541 -18.84 -4.76 0.22
N ASN A 542 -19.53 -3.63 0.05
CA ASN A 542 -20.63 -3.47 -0.90
C ASN A 542 -20.24 -3.74 -2.37
N ASP A 543 -18.95 -3.78 -2.70
CA ASP A 543 -18.43 -4.07 -4.04
C ASP A 543 -18.34 -5.59 -4.35
N GLY A 544 -18.54 -6.45 -3.34
CA GLY A 544 -18.47 -7.91 -3.45
C GLY A 544 -17.05 -8.48 -3.69
N GLN A 545 -16.01 -7.64 -3.76
CA GLN A 545 -14.65 -8.08 -4.11
C GLN A 545 -13.88 -8.67 -2.93
N TYR A 546 -14.24 -8.25 -1.73
CA TYR A 546 -13.55 -8.63 -0.49
C TYR A 546 -14.52 -9.38 0.42
N LYS A 547 -14.18 -10.63 0.73
CA LYS A 547 -14.99 -11.49 1.60
C LYS A 547 -14.26 -11.74 2.92
N LEU A 548 -14.95 -11.49 4.02
CA LEU A 548 -14.51 -11.78 5.36
C LEU A 548 -15.20 -13.05 5.84
N THR A 549 -14.43 -14.02 6.30
CA THR A 549 -14.94 -15.25 6.89
C THR A 549 -14.50 -15.35 8.35
N PHE A 550 -15.46 -15.37 9.28
CA PHE A 550 -15.16 -15.54 10.70
C PHE A 550 -15.04 -17.01 11.08
N LEU A 551 -14.00 -17.33 11.86
CA LEU A 551 -13.83 -18.63 12.50
C LEU A 551 -14.29 -18.53 13.96
N MET A 552 -15.27 -19.34 14.33
CA MET A 552 -15.80 -19.41 15.70
C MET A 552 -14.93 -20.32 16.58
N ASN A 553 -14.85 -19.99 17.86
CA ASN A 553 -14.28 -20.91 18.85
C ASN A 553 -15.15 -22.17 19.01
N ASN A 554 -14.58 -23.22 19.63
CA ASN A 554 -15.23 -24.54 19.75
C ASN A 554 -16.59 -24.53 20.47
N ASN A 555 -16.87 -23.52 21.30
CA ASN A 555 -18.14 -23.37 22.02
C ASN A 555 -19.09 -22.36 21.36
N GLU A 556 -18.72 -21.81 20.19
CA GLU A 556 -19.46 -20.81 19.41
C GLU A 556 -19.91 -19.56 20.21
N ALA A 557 -19.18 -19.27 21.30
CA ALA A 557 -19.44 -18.10 22.14
C ALA A 557 -18.85 -16.83 21.53
N SER A 558 -17.73 -16.94 20.80
CA SER A 558 -17.07 -15.82 20.14
C SER A 558 -16.25 -16.28 18.93
N ALA A 559 -16.00 -15.36 17.99
CA ALA A 559 -15.01 -15.62 16.96
C ALA A 559 -13.59 -15.69 17.57
N SER A 560 -12.75 -16.59 17.06
CA SER A 560 -11.33 -16.75 17.42
C SER A 560 -10.39 -16.16 16.37
N ALA A 561 -10.83 -16.08 15.12
CA ALA A 561 -10.09 -15.51 14.00
C ALA A 561 -11.03 -15.01 12.90
N LEU A 562 -10.50 -14.27 11.95
CA LEU A 562 -11.15 -13.98 10.68
C LEU A 562 -10.15 -14.13 9.53
N THR A 563 -10.66 -14.44 8.34
CA THR A 563 -9.89 -14.44 7.10
C THR A 563 -10.47 -13.39 6.17
N ILE A 564 -9.63 -12.52 5.61
CA ILE A 564 -10.02 -11.58 4.56
C ILE A 564 -9.51 -12.14 3.23
N LYS A 565 -10.44 -12.52 2.36
CA LYS A 565 -10.16 -12.98 1.01
C LYS A 565 -10.22 -11.84 0.02
N THR A 566 -9.22 -11.80 -0.84
CA THR A 566 -9.16 -10.91 -2.02
C THR A 566 -9.24 -11.75 -3.29
N SER A 567 -9.25 -11.12 -4.46
CA SER A 567 -9.18 -11.84 -5.73
C SER A 567 -7.90 -12.67 -5.93
N SER A 568 -6.85 -12.43 -5.12
CA SER A 568 -5.54 -13.07 -5.31
C SER A 568 -4.97 -13.78 -4.09
N ASP A 569 -5.37 -13.39 -2.88
CA ASP A 569 -4.75 -13.83 -1.63
C ASP A 569 -5.77 -13.88 -0.48
N ASP A 570 -5.53 -14.77 0.49
CA ASP A 570 -6.27 -14.90 1.74
C ASP A 570 -5.38 -14.42 2.91
N TYR A 571 -5.91 -13.52 3.74
CA TYR A 571 -5.19 -12.95 4.89
C TYR A 571 -5.83 -13.37 6.21
N GLU A 572 -5.08 -14.11 7.02
CA GLU A 572 -5.52 -14.54 8.34
C GLU A 572 -5.27 -13.45 9.40
N PHE A 573 -6.26 -13.25 10.27
CA PHE A 573 -6.18 -12.40 11.44
C PHE A 573 -6.64 -13.17 12.69
N LYS A 574 -5.79 -13.21 13.71
CA LYS A 574 -6.11 -13.83 15.01
C LYS A 574 -6.75 -12.81 15.94
N LYS A 575 -7.77 -13.21 16.72
CA LYS A 575 -8.37 -12.32 17.71
C LYS A 575 -7.40 -12.05 18.85
N LEU A 576 -7.30 -10.78 19.24
CA LEU A 576 -6.51 -10.32 20.37
C LEU A 576 -7.36 -10.33 21.65
N GLU A 577 -6.72 -10.65 22.77
CA GLU A 577 -7.34 -10.51 24.09
C GLU A 577 -7.22 -9.06 24.57
N PRO A 578 -8.33 -8.35 24.85
CA PRO A 578 -8.29 -6.95 25.23
C PRO A 578 -7.43 -6.70 26.48
N PHE A 579 -6.60 -5.66 26.44
CA PHE A 579 -5.76 -5.27 27.56
C PHE A 579 -5.88 -3.76 27.83
N ASP A 580 -6.45 -3.40 28.99
CA ASP A 580 -6.58 -2.03 29.48
C ASP A 580 -5.78 -1.89 30.80
N PRO A 581 -4.46 -1.60 30.72
CA PRO A 581 -3.58 -1.64 31.88
C PRO A 581 -3.80 -0.49 32.86
N THR A 582 -3.78 -0.82 34.15
CA THR A 582 -3.66 0.19 35.22
C THR A 582 -2.28 0.86 35.21
N HIS A 583 -2.16 2.03 35.85
CA HIS A 583 -0.87 2.73 35.99
C HIS A 583 0.22 1.86 36.62
N GLU A 584 -0.15 1.03 37.62
CA GLU A 584 0.78 0.12 38.30
C GLU A 584 1.30 -0.96 37.35
N GLN A 585 0.42 -1.56 36.54
CA GLN A 585 0.81 -2.52 35.50
C GLN A 585 1.68 -1.86 34.42
N LEU A 586 1.39 -0.62 34.03
CA LEU A 586 2.22 0.12 33.09
C LEU A 586 3.65 0.34 33.61
N ASN A 587 3.79 0.56 34.92
CA ASN A 587 5.08 0.85 35.54
C ASN A 587 6.07 -0.33 35.40
N GLU A 588 5.58 -1.57 35.29
CA GLU A 588 6.40 -2.77 35.11
C GLU A 588 7.27 -2.74 33.84
N TYR A 589 6.76 -2.09 32.79
CA TYR A 589 7.39 -1.97 31.46
C TYR A 589 8.39 -0.81 31.36
N THR A 590 8.34 0.15 32.28
CA THR A 590 9.19 1.35 32.21
C THR A 590 10.67 1.01 32.37
N GLY A 591 11.55 1.77 31.73
CA GLY A 591 12.99 1.54 31.83
C GLY A 591 13.74 1.86 30.56
N ARG A 592 15.01 1.49 30.55
CA ARG A 592 15.91 1.66 29.41
C ARG A 592 16.20 0.30 28.82
N TYR A 593 16.12 0.17 27.50
CA TYR A 593 16.29 -1.08 26.76
C TYR A 593 17.32 -0.85 25.67
N PHE A 594 18.33 -1.72 25.55
CA PHE A 594 19.41 -1.58 24.59
C PHE A 594 19.48 -2.78 23.66
N SER A 595 19.54 -2.53 22.35
CA SER A 595 19.81 -3.56 21.34
C SER A 595 21.25 -3.48 20.89
N SER A 596 22.00 -4.58 21.02
CA SER A 596 23.35 -4.70 20.46
C SER A 596 23.34 -4.84 18.94
N GLU A 597 22.29 -5.42 18.37
CA GLU A 597 22.11 -5.57 16.92
C GLU A 597 21.93 -4.21 16.24
N LEU A 598 21.07 -3.35 16.79
CA LEU A 598 20.79 -2.02 16.24
C LEU A 598 21.69 -0.91 16.80
N GLU A 599 22.40 -1.18 17.90
CA GLU A 599 23.19 -0.21 18.67
C GLU A 599 22.39 1.03 19.07
N VAL A 600 21.16 0.82 19.53
CA VAL A 600 20.24 1.89 19.89
C VAL A 600 19.60 1.61 21.24
N LEU A 601 19.29 2.70 21.94
CA LEU A 601 18.68 2.69 23.26
C LEU A 601 17.26 3.24 23.19
N TYR A 602 16.32 2.52 23.78
CA TYR A 602 14.94 2.92 23.93
C TYR A 602 14.68 3.24 25.40
N THR A 603 14.05 4.38 25.66
CA THR A 603 13.52 4.72 26.98
C THR A 603 12.01 4.58 26.95
N ILE A 604 11.48 3.67 27.77
CA ILE A 604 10.05 3.48 27.97
C ILE A 604 9.63 4.21 29.26
N ALA A 605 8.63 5.08 29.15
CA ALA A 605 8.13 5.88 30.26
C ALA A 605 6.60 6.02 30.21
N ILE A 606 5.98 6.38 31.32
CA ILE A 606 4.55 6.74 31.37
C ILE A 606 4.43 8.25 31.24
N ASN A 607 3.55 8.72 30.36
CA ASN A 607 3.25 10.14 30.21
C ASN A 607 2.13 10.61 31.16
N GLU A 608 1.83 11.91 31.14
CA GLU A 608 0.79 12.53 31.99
C GLU A 608 -0.62 11.99 31.71
N LYS A 609 -0.86 11.38 30.54
CA LYS A 609 -2.13 10.77 30.15
C LYS A 609 -2.25 9.31 30.57
N ASN A 610 -1.32 8.81 31.40
CA ASN A 610 -1.26 7.41 31.80
C ASN A 610 -1.11 6.43 30.61
N LYS A 611 -0.33 6.81 29.58
CA LYS A 611 0.04 5.92 28.48
C LYS A 611 1.54 5.65 28.50
N LEU A 612 1.94 4.47 28.03
CA LEU A 612 3.35 4.23 27.75
C LEU A 612 3.79 5.06 26.55
N THR A 613 5.06 5.44 26.60
CA THR A 613 5.75 6.15 25.54
C THR A 613 7.10 5.50 25.30
N VAL A 614 7.55 5.53 24.06
CA VAL A 614 8.90 5.15 23.67
C VAL A 614 9.65 6.39 23.18
N LYS A 615 10.89 6.53 23.65
CA LYS A 615 11.80 7.58 23.20
C LYS A 615 13.11 6.96 22.75
N LEU A 616 13.48 7.24 21.50
CA LEU A 616 14.81 7.02 20.94
C LEU A 616 15.57 8.35 20.98
N TYR A 617 16.90 8.33 20.87
CA TYR A 617 17.70 9.55 20.96
C TYR A 617 17.39 10.58 19.85
N THR A 618 17.12 10.11 18.63
CA THR A 618 16.93 10.93 17.42
C THR A 618 15.47 11.21 17.07
N SER A 619 14.53 10.62 17.79
CA SER A 619 13.10 10.64 17.43
C SER A 619 12.27 11.40 18.47
N PRO A 620 11.11 11.95 18.07
CA PRO A 620 10.12 12.44 19.04
C PRO A 620 9.69 11.32 19.98
N THR A 621 9.14 11.69 21.14
CA THR A 621 8.50 10.71 22.04
C THR A 621 7.21 10.22 21.41
N LEU A 622 7.07 8.91 21.23
CA LEU A 622 5.91 8.28 20.60
C LEU A 622 5.02 7.63 21.66
N GLU A 623 3.70 7.82 21.57
CA GLU A 623 2.73 7.14 22.44
C GLU A 623 2.51 5.70 21.95
N LEU A 624 2.47 4.74 22.89
CA LEU A 624 2.21 3.34 22.59
C LEU A 624 0.75 2.99 22.83
N VAL A 625 0.18 2.18 21.95
CA VAL A 625 -1.20 1.69 22.06
C VAL A 625 -1.19 0.24 22.58
N PRO A 626 -1.84 -0.08 23.71
CA PRO A 626 -1.92 -1.46 24.19
C PRO A 626 -2.72 -2.33 23.21
N LEU A 627 -2.21 -3.52 22.90
CA LEU A 627 -2.90 -4.51 22.06
C LEU A 627 -3.44 -5.65 22.91
N GLU A 628 -2.53 -6.34 23.59
CA GLU A 628 -2.81 -7.41 24.55
C GLU A 628 -1.75 -7.37 25.65
N GLN A 629 -1.85 -8.24 26.66
CA GLN A 629 -0.88 -8.25 27.75
C GLN A 629 0.55 -8.36 27.20
N ASP A 630 1.46 -7.52 27.72
CA ASP A 630 2.86 -7.41 27.32
C ASP A 630 3.11 -6.96 25.86
N THR A 631 2.08 -6.65 25.06
CA THR A 631 2.25 -6.22 23.65
C THR A 631 1.60 -4.86 23.40
N PHE A 632 2.39 -3.93 22.86
CA PHE A 632 1.96 -2.60 22.47
C PHE A 632 2.32 -2.33 21.01
N SER A 633 1.58 -1.45 20.35
CA SER A 633 1.84 -1.03 18.97
C SER A 633 2.26 0.43 18.89
N GLU A 634 3.09 0.75 17.90
CA GLU A 634 3.45 2.11 17.50
C GLU A 634 3.40 2.22 15.97
N THR A 635 2.58 3.15 15.46
CA THR A 635 2.26 3.26 14.03
C THR A 635 3.29 4.09 13.25
N SER A 636 3.94 5.07 13.88
CA SER A 636 4.94 5.95 13.25
C SER A 636 6.25 5.24 12.89
N MET A 637 6.58 4.16 13.59
CA MET A 637 7.77 3.32 13.43
C MET A 637 7.49 2.14 12.49
N ILE A 638 6.75 2.37 11.40
CA ILE A 638 6.43 1.34 10.40
C ILE A 638 5.58 0.21 11.02
N ASN A 639 4.55 0.59 11.79
CA ASN A 639 3.64 -0.33 12.49
C ASN A 639 4.39 -1.43 13.27
N THR A 640 5.23 -0.99 14.20
CA THR A 640 6.09 -1.86 14.99
C THR A 640 5.43 -2.19 16.31
N ASP A 641 5.42 -3.48 16.62
CA ASP A 641 5.03 -4.00 17.91
C ASP A 641 6.22 -3.99 18.87
N LEU A 642 5.93 -3.58 20.10
CA LEU A 642 6.79 -3.66 21.26
C LEU A 642 6.28 -4.78 22.15
N ILE A 643 6.98 -5.91 22.13
CA ILE A 643 6.63 -7.14 22.86
C ILE A 643 7.57 -7.27 24.06
N PHE A 644 7.03 -7.09 25.26
CA PHE A 644 7.81 -7.18 26.50
C PHE A 644 7.94 -8.64 26.95
N ILE A 645 9.17 -9.08 27.21
CA ILE A 645 9.45 -10.46 27.59
C ILE A 645 9.78 -10.52 29.08
N ARG A 646 9.03 -11.34 29.80
CA ARG A 646 9.20 -11.62 31.22
C ARG A 646 10.06 -12.85 31.46
N ASN A 647 10.82 -12.84 32.55
CA ASN A 647 11.52 -14.02 33.04
C ASN A 647 10.59 -14.96 33.83
N GLU A 648 11.12 -16.08 34.33
CA GLU A 648 10.35 -17.10 35.06
C GLU A 648 9.66 -16.60 36.35
N ILE A 649 10.12 -15.49 36.92
CA ILE A 649 9.50 -14.86 38.11
C ILE A 649 8.56 -13.71 37.75
N GLY A 650 8.21 -13.54 36.47
CA GLY A 650 7.24 -12.55 35.99
C GLY A 650 7.80 -11.14 35.81
N LYS A 651 9.11 -10.90 35.93
CA LYS A 651 9.72 -9.58 35.74
C LYS A 651 10.05 -9.34 34.27
N VAL A 652 9.65 -8.19 33.71
CA VAL A 652 10.06 -7.75 32.37
C VAL A 652 11.58 -7.56 32.32
N THR A 653 12.25 -8.32 31.47
CA THR A 653 13.71 -8.28 31.29
C THR A 653 14.15 -7.91 29.89
N LYS A 654 13.28 -8.08 28.89
CA LYS A 654 13.59 -7.72 27.50
C LYS A 654 12.40 -7.05 26.83
N LEU A 655 12.70 -6.41 25.71
CA LEU A 655 11.75 -5.88 24.75
C LEU A 655 12.14 -6.46 23.39
N GLU A 656 11.18 -6.96 22.64
CA GLU A 656 11.33 -7.37 21.25
C GLU A 656 10.56 -6.39 20.36
N LEU A 657 11.18 -6.00 19.24
CA LEU A 657 10.51 -5.26 18.19
C LEU A 657 10.20 -6.19 17.01
N SER A 658 8.94 -6.16 16.59
CA SER A 658 8.44 -7.01 15.50
C SER A 658 7.40 -6.27 14.65
N ASN A 659 7.41 -6.50 13.34
CA ASN A 659 6.38 -6.08 12.40
C ASN A 659 6.26 -7.10 11.26
N GLY A 660 5.41 -6.83 10.27
CA GLY A 660 5.11 -7.79 9.19
C GLY A 660 6.30 -8.25 8.32
N ARG A 661 7.50 -7.64 8.45
CA ARG A 661 8.69 -8.00 7.66
C ARG A 661 9.96 -8.22 8.47
N THR A 662 10.01 -7.66 9.67
CA THR A 662 11.16 -7.71 10.56
C THR A 662 10.67 -8.10 11.93
N GLN A 663 11.10 -9.26 12.40
CA GLN A 663 10.67 -9.90 13.63
C GLN A 663 11.89 -10.24 14.49
N GLY A 664 11.69 -10.27 15.81
CA GLY A 664 12.67 -10.77 16.74
C GLY A 664 13.85 -9.83 17.00
N VAL A 665 13.70 -8.51 16.85
CA VAL A 665 14.80 -7.59 17.18
C VAL A 665 14.81 -7.34 18.68
N VAL A 666 15.77 -7.93 19.38
CA VAL A 666 15.79 -7.96 20.85
C VAL A 666 16.55 -6.77 21.45
N PHE A 667 16.00 -6.25 22.53
CA PHE A 667 16.57 -5.25 23.42
C PHE A 667 16.61 -5.78 24.85
N GLU A 668 17.77 -5.70 25.50
CA GLU A 668 17.94 -6.09 26.90
C GLU A 668 17.59 -4.91 27.81
N ARG A 669 16.80 -5.16 28.87
CA ARG A 669 16.50 -4.14 29.88
C ARG A 669 17.78 -3.83 30.66
N MET A 670 18.14 -2.55 30.69
CA MET A 670 19.30 -2.07 31.43
C MET A 670 19.02 -2.08 32.94
N PRO A 671 20.07 -2.25 33.77
CA PRO A 671 19.97 -2.23 35.23
C PRO A 671 19.37 -0.96 35.83
#